data_AF-Q4T4Y3-F1
#
_entry.id   AF-Q4T4Y3-F1
#
_cell.length_a   1.000
_cell.length_b   1.000
_cell.length_c   1.000
_cell.angle_alpha   90.00
_cell.angle_beta   90.00
_cell.angle_gamma   90.00
#
_symmetry.space_group_name_H-M   'P 1'
#
loop_
_entity.id
_entity.type
_entity.pdbx_description
1 polymer ?
#
loop_
_entity_poly.entity_id
_entity_poly.type
_entity_poly.pdbx_seq_one_letter_code
_entity_poly.pdbx_strand_id
1 'polypeptide(L)'
;ACQALTEDCDSNSQTTAYDQINSLIRTHNYQAVIEAFIRDNVTHSLPNHFRQSVLREFLYKVQQGESGLDKVCHKLCICNAIRDALEGEVLSVRFQQLLLRPNKWMVDFILEVCTLSLEKEHSSETPRRKMGNFIKTLCENIEELPLLFVVSSHKLFMELLKEEERKVLLEQMRKRSTTVNLSAKPLPSFYDIPASASANIGQLEQQLILLLEPRKIRQTLIELHGMAERSYWRVNNKWEVPPDYINVILSIKDNLTKDLVYILMAKGLHCISIKDFAHARQLFTACLELVTEFSPKLRQVMLNEMLLLEVRAHESMAAEGSKERPAPDLVSRVRGYLEMRIHDVPLRQVVGEECVAFMLNWRENDYLTLQVPPSLVMNNPYIKLGQLLASTCKELPGPKENRRTAKELWEVVVQICSVSIQHKRNSDGRVSLIKHRESSMGILQRSKFITFIKKIREPLVLTTLISLFVRLHSIVRDDIVNEVTAEHLSIWPSSIPNIQAVDVEAVAVTVTELVSYALTLNSNNQSWLITQADIYFVTNQYSAALNIYLQAGAVCSDFFTKVVPPDVYTDQVLKRMIKCCSMMNCHTQVAVLCQFLREVDYMTAFKALQEQNRYIRAEKTADTSEHRSQLFFFLCLCSHDAMDSFYDYIWDITILEYLTHIHHKRGETEKRQIAMKAIGQTELNTSNPEEVLQLAAQKRKKRFLQAMAKLYF
;
A
#
# COMPACT_ATOMS: atom_id res chain seq x y z
N ALA A 1 -23.48 -49.70 17.91
CA ALA A 1 -24.17 -49.90 16.62
C ALA A 1 -24.45 -51.38 16.26
N CYS A 2 -24.12 -52.39 17.10
CA CYS A 2 -24.50 -53.80 16.86
C CYS A 2 -25.23 -54.44 18.06
N GLN A 3 -25.92 -53.65 18.88
CA GLN A 3 -26.70 -54.13 20.03
C GLN A 3 -28.19 -53.80 19.90
N ALA A 4 -28.61 -53.25 18.76
CA ALA A 4 -29.97 -52.75 18.52
C ALA A 4 -30.77 -53.64 17.54
N LEU A 5 -30.30 -54.86 17.23
CA LEU A 5 -30.91 -55.73 16.22
C LEU A 5 -31.51 -57.03 16.76
N THR A 6 -31.52 -57.24 18.08
CA THR A 6 -32.14 -58.43 18.68
C THR A 6 -32.66 -58.10 20.07
N GLU A 7 -33.92 -57.66 20.15
CA GLU A 7 -34.86 -58.01 21.24
C GLU A 7 -36.20 -57.31 20.97
N ASP A 8 -37.16 -58.08 20.47
CA ASP A 8 -38.59 -57.79 20.58
C ASP A 8 -39.06 -58.27 21.96
N CYS A 9 -39.53 -57.36 22.81
CA CYS A 9 -40.49 -57.63 23.89
C CYS A 9 -41.17 -56.33 24.36
N ASP A 10 -42.46 -56.44 24.59
CA ASP A 10 -43.45 -55.38 24.68
C ASP A 10 -43.36 -54.41 25.87
N SER A 11 -43.89 -53.21 25.61
CA SER A 11 -44.55 -52.26 26.53
C SER A 11 -43.71 -51.40 27.50
N ASN A 12 -43.85 -50.08 27.32
CA ASN A 12 -43.47 -48.96 28.19
C ASN A 12 -41.98 -48.64 28.36
N SER A 13 -41.36 -48.04 27.33
CA SER A 13 -40.08 -47.34 27.46
C SER A 13 -40.25 -45.84 27.18
N GLN A 14 -39.97 -45.01 28.18
CA GLN A 14 -39.87 -43.55 28.07
C GLN A 14 -39.02 -43.18 26.84
N THR A 15 -39.60 -42.46 25.87
CA THR A 15 -38.83 -41.92 24.74
C THR A 15 -37.79 -40.98 25.32
N THR A 16 -36.49 -41.30 25.14
CA THR A 16 -35.44 -40.43 25.64
C THR A 16 -35.51 -39.08 24.90
N ALA A 17 -35.13 -37.98 25.56
CA ALA A 17 -35.17 -36.63 24.95
C ALA A 17 -34.41 -36.57 23.60
N TYR A 18 -33.42 -37.46 23.42
CA TYR A 18 -32.69 -37.66 22.16
C TYR A 18 -33.56 -38.23 21.04
N ASP A 19 -34.36 -39.25 21.32
CA ASP A 19 -35.23 -39.90 20.33
C ASP A 19 -36.32 -38.94 19.85
N GLN A 20 -36.78 -38.06 20.74
CA GLN A 20 -37.73 -37.01 20.42
C GLN A 20 -37.12 -35.98 19.44
N ILE A 21 -35.90 -35.49 19.70
CA ILE A 21 -35.23 -34.54 18.80
C ILE A 21 -34.90 -35.18 17.45
N ASN A 22 -34.40 -36.42 17.45
CA ASN A 22 -34.11 -37.15 16.22
C ASN A 22 -35.38 -37.43 15.39
N SER A 23 -36.51 -37.71 16.05
CA SER A 23 -37.82 -37.85 15.39
C SER A 23 -38.29 -36.52 14.79
N LEU A 24 -38.10 -35.39 15.49
CA LEU A 24 -38.44 -34.06 14.98
C LEU A 24 -37.58 -33.65 13.77
N ILE A 25 -36.31 -34.04 13.76
CA ILE A 25 -35.40 -33.83 12.62
C ILE A 25 -35.86 -34.67 11.42
N ARG A 26 -36.23 -35.94 11.61
CA ARG A 26 -36.74 -36.80 10.53
C ARG A 26 -38.08 -36.31 9.95
N THR A 27 -38.93 -35.74 10.79
CA THR A 27 -40.24 -35.19 10.39
C THR A 27 -40.16 -33.77 9.81
N HIS A 28 -38.95 -33.20 9.63
CA HIS A 28 -38.70 -31.85 9.10
C HIS A 28 -39.37 -30.72 9.91
N ASN A 29 -39.70 -30.96 11.19
CA ASN A 29 -40.32 -29.96 12.06
C ASN A 29 -39.26 -29.12 12.79
N TYR A 30 -38.56 -28.26 12.04
CA TYR A 30 -37.41 -27.50 12.54
C TYR A 30 -37.76 -26.47 13.62
N GLN A 31 -38.99 -25.95 13.62
CA GLN A 31 -39.44 -24.99 14.63
C GLN A 31 -39.55 -25.68 16.02
N ALA A 32 -40.09 -26.90 16.07
CA ALA A 32 -40.16 -27.68 17.29
C ALA A 32 -38.76 -28.07 17.83
N VAL A 33 -37.78 -28.27 16.94
CA VAL A 33 -36.38 -28.50 17.35
C VAL A 33 -35.79 -27.26 18.02
N ILE A 34 -36.01 -26.07 17.46
CA ILE A 34 -35.53 -24.82 18.07
C ILE A 34 -36.17 -24.59 19.44
N GLU A 35 -37.48 -24.81 19.57
CA GLU A 35 -38.19 -24.68 20.86
C GLU A 35 -37.70 -25.71 21.89
N ALA A 36 -37.35 -26.92 21.47
CA ALA A 36 -36.71 -27.91 22.34
C ALA A 36 -35.35 -27.43 22.84
N PHE A 37 -34.52 -26.80 21.98
CA PHE A 37 -33.22 -26.25 22.36
C PHE A 37 -33.34 -25.06 23.31
N ILE A 38 -34.34 -24.19 23.11
CA ILE A 38 -34.61 -23.06 24.01
C ILE A 38 -35.05 -23.57 25.39
N ARG A 39 -35.97 -24.53 25.44
CA ARG A 39 -36.39 -25.16 26.72
C ARG A 39 -35.23 -25.85 27.41
N ASP A 40 -34.38 -26.52 26.64
CA ASP A 40 -33.21 -27.21 27.18
C ASP A 40 -32.18 -26.27 27.81
N ASN A 41 -32.13 -24.99 27.39
CA ASN A 41 -31.26 -24.00 28.04
C ASN A 41 -31.54 -23.88 29.54
N VAL A 42 -32.78 -24.15 29.96
CA VAL A 42 -33.22 -24.14 31.37
C VAL A 42 -33.16 -25.52 32.01
N THR A 43 -33.59 -26.58 31.31
CA THR A 43 -33.70 -27.92 31.91
C THR A 43 -32.36 -28.65 32.02
N HIS A 44 -31.33 -28.24 31.27
CA HIS A 44 -30.03 -28.91 31.19
C HIS A 44 -30.11 -30.42 30.88
N SER A 45 -31.14 -30.84 30.15
CA SER A 45 -31.44 -32.25 29.89
C SER A 45 -30.60 -32.86 28.76
N LEU A 46 -30.14 -32.05 27.80
CA LEU A 46 -29.33 -32.50 26.67
C LEU A 46 -27.85 -32.20 26.92
N PRO A 47 -26.95 -33.16 26.70
CA PRO A 47 -25.52 -32.91 26.69
C PRO A 47 -25.09 -32.01 25.52
N ASN A 48 -24.11 -31.15 25.78
CA ASN A 48 -23.58 -30.22 24.78
C ASN A 48 -23.03 -30.91 23.53
N HIS A 49 -22.40 -32.07 23.66
CA HIS A 49 -21.87 -32.81 22.50
C HIS A 49 -22.99 -33.19 21.51
N PHE A 50 -24.18 -33.52 22.01
CA PHE A 50 -25.34 -33.82 21.18
C PHE A 50 -25.86 -32.56 20.47
N ARG A 51 -26.03 -31.45 21.21
CA ARG A 51 -26.44 -30.16 20.63
C ARG A 51 -25.47 -29.66 19.55
N GLN A 52 -24.17 -29.87 19.75
CA GLN A 52 -23.14 -29.57 18.76
C GLN A 52 -23.19 -30.51 17.56
N SER A 53 -23.45 -31.81 17.76
CA SER A 53 -23.60 -32.79 16.68
C SER A 53 -24.76 -32.45 15.77
N VAL A 54 -25.92 -32.10 16.35
CA VAL A 54 -27.10 -31.66 15.59
C VAL A 54 -26.76 -30.41 14.77
N LEU A 55 -26.14 -29.38 15.36
CA LEU A 55 -25.75 -28.19 14.62
C LEU A 55 -24.79 -28.52 13.46
N ARG A 56 -23.83 -29.43 13.65
CA ARG A 56 -22.90 -29.87 12.59
C ARG A 56 -23.63 -30.60 11.46
N GLU A 57 -24.62 -31.44 11.78
CA GLU A 57 -25.44 -32.14 10.78
C GLU A 57 -26.22 -31.15 9.90
N PHE A 58 -26.88 -30.16 10.53
CA PHE A 58 -27.60 -29.12 9.79
C PHE A 58 -26.67 -28.26 8.93
N LEU A 59 -25.50 -27.91 9.43
CA LEU A 59 -24.49 -27.18 8.65
C LEU A 59 -23.99 -28.00 7.45
N TYR A 60 -23.82 -29.31 7.63
CA TYR A 60 -23.44 -30.21 6.54
C TYR A 60 -24.54 -30.25 5.46
N LYS A 61 -25.82 -30.34 5.83
CA LYS A 61 -26.95 -30.28 4.88
C LYS A 61 -27.02 -28.94 4.13
N VAL A 62 -26.75 -27.83 4.80
CA VAL A 62 -26.66 -26.51 4.15
C VAL A 62 -25.50 -26.47 3.14
N GLN A 63 -24.33 -27.04 3.48
CA GLN A 63 -23.20 -27.13 2.56
C GLN A 63 -23.49 -28.02 1.34
N GLN A 64 -24.38 -29.00 1.48
CA GLN A 64 -24.86 -29.84 0.38
C GLN A 64 -25.90 -29.14 -0.53
N GLY A 65 -26.34 -27.92 -0.18
CA GLY A 65 -27.21 -27.09 -1.03
C GLY A 65 -28.69 -27.16 -0.68
N GLU A 66 -29.07 -27.71 0.48
CA GLU A 66 -30.46 -27.66 0.96
C GLU A 66 -30.86 -26.22 1.33
N SER A 67 -31.67 -25.60 0.47
CA SER A 67 -32.12 -24.21 0.65
C SER A 67 -33.17 -24.10 1.76
N GLY A 68 -33.05 -23.06 2.61
CA GLY A 68 -33.98 -22.76 3.71
C GLY A 68 -33.51 -23.19 5.11
N LEU A 69 -32.51 -24.06 5.22
CA LEU A 69 -31.94 -24.50 6.51
C LEU A 69 -31.01 -23.48 7.18
N ASP A 70 -30.51 -22.49 6.43
CA ASP A 70 -29.56 -21.48 6.92
C ASP A 70 -30.11 -20.69 8.13
N LYS A 71 -31.39 -20.28 8.07
CA LYS A 71 -32.07 -19.62 9.19
C LYS A 71 -32.19 -20.53 10.41
N VAL A 72 -32.39 -21.82 10.21
CA VAL A 72 -32.47 -22.82 11.30
C VAL A 72 -31.08 -23.01 11.93
N CYS A 73 -30.03 -23.11 11.11
CA CYS A 73 -28.64 -23.16 11.58
C CYS A 73 -28.27 -21.94 12.42
N HIS A 74 -28.65 -20.73 11.99
CA HIS A 74 -28.41 -19.50 12.74
C HIS A 74 -29.13 -19.51 14.10
N LYS A 75 -30.42 -19.91 14.12
CA LYS A 75 -31.19 -20.01 15.37
C LYS A 75 -30.62 -21.04 16.33
N LEU A 76 -30.26 -22.24 15.84
CA LEU A 76 -29.63 -23.28 16.65
C LEU A 76 -28.24 -22.87 17.16
N CYS A 77 -27.46 -22.16 16.34
CA CYS A 77 -26.17 -21.61 16.75
C CYS A 77 -26.32 -20.59 17.88
N ILE A 78 -27.32 -19.70 17.81
CA ILE A 78 -27.65 -18.75 18.88
C ILE A 78 -28.09 -19.49 20.15
N CYS A 79 -28.95 -20.50 20.04
CA CYS A 79 -29.39 -21.30 21.20
C CYS A 79 -28.21 -21.99 21.90
N ASN A 80 -27.27 -22.55 21.13
CA ASN A 80 -26.07 -23.18 21.68
C ASN A 80 -25.11 -22.14 22.30
N ALA A 81 -24.93 -20.98 21.68
CA ALA A 81 -24.09 -19.93 22.25
C ALA A 81 -24.63 -19.41 23.60
N ILE A 82 -25.96 -19.27 23.72
CA ILE A 82 -26.60 -18.86 24.98
C ILE A 82 -26.47 -19.97 26.03
N ARG A 83 -26.58 -21.23 25.61
CA ARG A 83 -26.30 -22.38 26.48
C ARG A 83 -24.87 -22.36 27.02
N ASP A 84 -23.90 -22.23 26.13
CA ASP A 84 -22.47 -22.13 26.47
C ASP A 84 -22.23 -20.95 27.44
N ALA A 85 -22.86 -19.80 27.20
CA ALA A 85 -22.75 -18.62 28.07
C ALA A 85 -23.30 -18.87 29.49
N LEU A 86 -24.43 -19.56 29.63
CA LEU A 86 -25.03 -19.90 30.93
C LEU A 86 -24.17 -20.90 31.70
N GLU A 87 -23.55 -21.85 31.02
CA GLU A 87 -22.61 -22.79 31.62
C GLU A 87 -21.26 -22.15 31.93
N GLY A 88 -20.91 -21.04 31.27
CA GLY A 88 -19.64 -20.33 31.44
C GLY A 88 -18.53 -20.88 30.53
N GLU A 89 -18.91 -21.60 29.48
CA GLU A 89 -18.04 -22.15 28.46
C GLU A 89 -17.68 -21.09 27.39
N VAL A 90 -16.63 -21.38 26.62
CA VAL A 90 -16.19 -20.48 25.54
C VAL A 90 -17.20 -20.51 24.38
N LEU A 91 -17.65 -19.33 23.97
CA LEU A 91 -18.56 -19.19 22.83
C LEU A 91 -17.92 -19.75 21.55
N SER A 92 -18.70 -20.53 20.79
CA SER A 92 -18.24 -21.12 19.53
C SER A 92 -17.79 -20.06 18.51
N VAL A 93 -16.72 -20.37 17.76
CA VAL A 93 -16.23 -19.56 16.62
C VAL A 93 -17.35 -19.28 15.61
N ARG A 94 -18.31 -20.20 15.44
CA ARG A 94 -19.45 -20.00 14.53
C ARG A 94 -20.36 -18.87 14.98
N PHE A 95 -20.60 -18.74 16.28
CA PHE A 95 -21.38 -17.63 16.82
C PHE A 95 -20.65 -16.29 16.59
N GLN A 96 -19.33 -16.26 16.78
CA GLN A 96 -18.53 -15.07 16.47
C GLN A 96 -18.58 -14.71 14.97
N GLN A 97 -18.57 -15.71 14.08
CA GLN A 97 -18.73 -15.47 12.64
C GLN A 97 -20.10 -14.89 12.28
N LEU A 98 -21.16 -15.31 12.96
CA LEU A 98 -22.50 -14.72 12.78
C LEU A 98 -22.55 -13.27 13.25
N LEU A 99 -21.82 -12.93 14.31
CA LEU A 99 -21.76 -11.56 14.84
C LEU A 99 -20.88 -10.59 14.01
N LEU A 100 -20.15 -11.05 12.99
CA LEU A 100 -19.40 -10.16 12.08
C LEU A 100 -20.31 -9.24 11.26
N ARG A 101 -21.52 -9.70 10.92
CA ARG A 101 -22.54 -8.93 10.19
C ARG A 101 -23.92 -9.20 10.82
N PRO A 102 -24.16 -8.68 12.02
CA PRO A 102 -25.42 -8.90 12.70
C PRO A 102 -26.52 -8.14 11.97
N ASN A 103 -27.74 -8.65 12.04
CA ASN A 103 -28.92 -7.95 11.56
C ASN A 103 -29.92 -7.80 12.70
N LYS A 104 -30.94 -6.97 12.49
CA LYS A 104 -31.96 -6.69 13.51
C LYS A 104 -32.63 -7.96 14.01
N TRP A 105 -33.05 -8.86 13.10
CA TRP A 105 -33.74 -10.10 13.50
C TRP A 105 -32.87 -11.00 14.38
N MET A 106 -31.55 -11.09 14.10
CA MET A 106 -30.63 -11.90 14.90
C MET A 106 -30.49 -11.35 16.30
N VAL A 107 -30.34 -10.04 16.43
CA VAL A 107 -30.26 -9.37 17.74
C VAL A 107 -31.56 -9.56 18.52
N ASP A 108 -32.70 -9.34 17.86
CA ASP A 108 -34.03 -9.57 18.46
C ASP A 108 -34.16 -11.03 18.96
N PHE A 109 -33.76 -12.01 18.14
CA PHE A 109 -33.83 -13.43 18.49
C PHE A 109 -32.84 -13.82 19.61
N ILE A 110 -31.62 -13.24 19.63
CA ILE A 110 -30.68 -13.43 20.74
C ILE A 110 -31.32 -12.95 22.05
N LEU A 111 -31.90 -11.75 22.04
CA LEU A 111 -32.54 -11.16 23.22
C LEU A 111 -33.78 -11.96 23.66
N GLU A 112 -34.57 -12.44 22.71
CA GLU A 112 -35.70 -13.34 22.95
C GLU A 112 -35.25 -14.62 23.66
N VAL A 113 -34.26 -15.32 23.11
CA VAL A 113 -33.75 -16.59 23.69
C VAL A 113 -33.09 -16.33 25.04
N CYS A 114 -32.37 -15.22 25.23
CA CYS A 114 -31.84 -14.82 26.54
C CYS A 114 -32.96 -14.62 27.57
N THR A 115 -34.11 -14.07 27.14
CA THR A 115 -35.26 -13.84 28.03
C THR A 115 -35.94 -15.15 28.40
N LEU A 116 -36.15 -16.03 27.43
CA LEU A 116 -36.77 -17.34 27.63
C LEU A 116 -35.89 -18.27 28.46
N SER A 117 -34.56 -18.10 28.41
CA SER A 117 -33.61 -18.91 29.18
C SER A 117 -33.44 -18.44 30.64
N LEU A 118 -33.99 -17.28 31.01
CA LEU A 118 -34.02 -16.76 32.37
C LEU A 118 -35.45 -16.90 32.92
N GLU A 119 -35.77 -18.02 33.54
CA GLU A 119 -37.10 -18.22 34.14
C GLU A 119 -37.41 -17.17 35.22
N LYS A 120 -38.65 -16.68 35.23
CA LYS A 120 -39.09 -15.50 35.99
C LYS A 120 -39.11 -15.66 37.52
N GLU A 121 -38.98 -16.87 38.08
CA GLU A 121 -39.25 -17.06 39.52
C GLU A 121 -38.13 -17.75 40.35
N HIS A 122 -37.13 -18.43 39.76
CA HIS A 122 -36.11 -19.16 40.55
C HIS A 122 -34.66 -19.14 40.02
N SER A 123 -34.27 -18.21 39.13
CA SER A 123 -32.86 -18.17 38.68
C SER A 123 -31.92 -17.75 39.82
N SER A 124 -30.93 -18.59 40.15
CA SER A 124 -29.84 -18.23 41.06
C SER A 124 -29.07 -17.00 40.55
N GLU A 125 -28.34 -16.31 41.43
CA GLU A 125 -27.60 -15.08 41.07
C GLU A 125 -26.50 -15.34 40.01
N THR A 126 -26.00 -16.58 39.93
CA THR A 126 -24.90 -17.00 39.06
C THR A 126 -25.25 -17.00 37.55
N PRO A 127 -26.33 -17.62 37.03
CA PRO A 127 -26.72 -17.54 35.62
C PRO A 127 -27.10 -16.11 35.20
N ARG A 128 -27.72 -15.33 36.10
CA ARG A 128 -28.03 -13.91 35.82
C ARG A 128 -26.76 -13.10 35.58
N ARG A 129 -25.73 -13.29 36.42
CA ARG A 129 -24.42 -12.63 36.25
C ARG A 129 -23.72 -13.05 34.96
N LYS A 130 -23.74 -14.35 34.63
CA LYS A 130 -23.15 -14.85 33.37
C LYS A 130 -23.86 -14.29 32.14
N MET A 131 -25.20 -14.21 32.17
CA MET A 131 -25.98 -13.60 31.10
C MET A 131 -25.73 -12.09 30.97
N GLY A 132 -25.59 -11.38 32.09
CA GLY A 132 -25.18 -9.98 32.11
C GLY A 132 -23.82 -9.77 31.41
N ASN A 133 -22.83 -10.62 31.73
CA ASN A 133 -21.53 -10.60 31.05
C ASN A 133 -21.66 -10.90 29.54
N PHE A 134 -22.51 -11.85 29.16
CA PHE A 134 -22.77 -12.17 27.75
C PHE A 134 -23.35 -10.98 26.98
N ILE A 135 -24.37 -10.29 27.55
CA ILE A 135 -24.95 -9.09 26.94
C ILE A 135 -23.90 -7.97 26.84
N LYS A 136 -23.04 -7.81 27.85
CA LYS A 136 -21.93 -6.87 27.79
C LYS A 136 -20.98 -7.18 26.62
N THR A 137 -20.54 -8.43 26.48
CA THR A 137 -19.69 -8.85 25.35
C THR A 137 -20.39 -8.71 24.01
N LEU A 138 -21.71 -8.93 23.95
CA LEU A 138 -22.51 -8.68 22.75
C LEU A 138 -22.49 -7.20 22.35
N CYS A 139 -22.67 -6.29 23.30
CA CYS A 139 -22.57 -4.84 23.06
C CYS A 139 -21.15 -4.41 22.64
N GLU A 140 -20.10 -5.07 23.14
CA GLU A 140 -18.72 -4.76 22.77
C GLU A 140 -18.41 -5.14 21.31
N ASN A 141 -19.03 -6.22 20.80
CA ASN A 141 -18.81 -6.77 19.46
C ASN A 141 -19.67 -6.14 18.34
N ILE A 142 -20.82 -5.54 18.67
CA ILE A 142 -21.69 -4.90 17.67
C ILE A 142 -21.17 -3.47 17.40
N GLU A 143 -20.77 -3.20 16.15
CA GLU A 143 -20.30 -1.87 15.72
C GLU A 143 -21.45 -0.92 15.35
N GLU A 144 -22.57 -1.46 14.85
CA GLU A 144 -23.69 -0.66 14.35
C GLU A 144 -24.56 -0.08 15.47
N LEU A 145 -24.61 1.26 15.56
CA LEU A 145 -25.41 1.99 16.56
C LEU A 145 -26.90 1.60 16.58
N PRO A 146 -27.61 1.44 15.45
CA PRO A 146 -29.02 1.08 15.48
C PRO A 146 -29.28 -0.25 16.20
N LEU A 147 -28.39 -1.23 16.04
CA LEU A 147 -28.49 -2.54 16.69
C LEU A 147 -28.16 -2.43 18.19
N LEU A 148 -27.18 -1.60 18.55
CA LEU A 148 -26.89 -1.29 19.96
C LEU A 148 -28.05 -0.60 20.68
N PHE A 149 -28.81 0.24 19.98
CA PHE A 149 -30.05 0.82 20.53
C PHE A 149 -31.12 -0.24 20.78
N VAL A 150 -31.22 -1.27 19.93
CA VAL A 150 -32.12 -2.41 20.16
C VAL A 150 -31.72 -3.18 21.43
N VAL A 151 -30.43 -3.45 21.62
CA VAL A 151 -29.94 -4.14 22.83
C VAL A 151 -30.13 -3.30 24.10
N SER A 152 -29.79 -2.01 24.05
CA SER A 152 -29.89 -1.13 25.23
C SER A 152 -31.32 -0.78 25.64
N SER A 153 -32.27 -0.79 24.70
CA SER A 153 -33.70 -0.61 24.99
C SER A 153 -34.37 -1.88 25.53
N HIS A 154 -33.70 -3.04 25.45
CA HIS A 154 -34.26 -4.29 25.91
C HIS A 154 -34.27 -4.42 27.43
N LYS A 155 -35.33 -5.01 27.98
CA LYS A 155 -35.55 -5.16 29.43
C LYS A 155 -34.38 -5.83 30.16
N LEU A 156 -33.78 -6.87 29.57
CA LEU A 156 -32.64 -7.59 30.16
C LEU A 156 -31.40 -6.73 30.35
N PHE A 157 -31.16 -5.75 29.46
CA PHE A 157 -30.03 -4.83 29.60
C PHE A 157 -30.18 -3.98 30.86
N MET A 158 -31.42 -3.57 31.18
CA MET A 158 -31.72 -2.78 32.38
C MET A 158 -31.71 -3.62 33.66
N GLU A 159 -32.09 -4.90 33.60
CA GLU A 159 -32.22 -5.79 34.77
C GLU A 159 -30.95 -6.55 35.15
N LEU A 160 -30.04 -6.82 34.21
CA LEU A 160 -28.87 -7.66 34.44
C LEU A 160 -27.57 -6.88 34.63
N LEU A 161 -27.47 -5.65 34.10
CA LEU A 161 -26.28 -4.82 34.18
C LEU A 161 -26.42 -3.74 35.27
N LYS A 162 -25.35 -3.52 36.03
CA LYS A 162 -25.32 -2.44 37.03
C LYS A 162 -25.38 -1.07 36.37
N GLU A 163 -25.83 -0.06 37.10
CA GLU A 163 -25.99 1.29 36.56
C GLU A 163 -24.65 1.88 36.10
N GLU A 164 -23.56 1.62 36.84
CA GLU A 164 -22.22 2.07 36.49
C GLU A 164 -21.73 1.41 35.20
N GLU A 165 -21.97 0.11 35.03
CA GLU A 165 -21.57 -0.64 33.83
C GLU A 165 -22.33 -0.16 32.60
N ARG A 166 -23.63 0.11 32.75
CA ARG A 166 -24.46 0.69 31.67
C ARG A 166 -23.96 2.06 31.25
N LYS A 167 -23.62 2.94 32.19
CA LYS A 167 -23.06 4.27 31.90
C LYS A 167 -21.75 4.17 31.13
N VAL A 168 -20.83 3.31 31.57
CA VAL A 168 -19.54 3.09 30.89
C VAL A 168 -19.74 2.57 29.47
N LEU A 169 -20.63 1.59 29.28
CA LEU A 169 -20.93 1.03 27.96
C LEU A 169 -21.57 2.08 27.04
N LEU A 170 -22.54 2.85 27.51
CA LEU A 170 -23.16 3.94 26.74
C LEU A 170 -22.17 5.03 26.37
N GLU A 171 -21.25 5.38 27.28
CA GLU A 171 -20.20 6.35 27.00
C GLU A 171 -19.19 5.81 25.97
N GLN A 172 -18.79 4.54 26.08
CA GLN A 172 -17.94 3.88 25.08
C GLN A 172 -18.62 3.82 23.71
N MET A 173 -19.90 3.47 23.65
CA MET A 173 -20.70 3.47 22.43
C MET A 173 -20.75 4.87 21.81
N ARG A 174 -20.97 5.92 22.61
CA ARG A 174 -20.99 7.31 22.15
C ARG A 174 -19.63 7.78 21.65
N LYS A 175 -18.54 7.39 22.34
CA LYS A 175 -17.14 7.71 21.95
C LYS A 175 -16.74 7.06 20.63
N ARG A 176 -17.17 5.81 20.36
CA ARG A 176 -16.92 5.12 19.09
C ARG A 176 -17.57 5.84 17.90
N SER A 177 -18.60 6.66 18.13
CA SER A 177 -19.39 7.32 17.10
C SER A 177 -19.42 8.86 17.17
N THR A 178 -18.44 9.50 17.81
CA THR A 178 -18.46 10.97 17.93
C THR A 178 -18.32 11.64 16.56
N THR A 179 -19.43 12.08 15.99
CA THR A 179 -19.45 13.03 14.87
C THR A 179 -19.20 14.43 15.43
N VAL A 180 -18.00 14.95 15.21
CA VAL A 180 -17.65 16.32 15.60
C VAL A 180 -18.06 17.27 14.48
N ASN A 181 -19.01 18.17 14.75
CA ASN A 181 -19.38 19.23 13.81
C ASN A 181 -18.35 20.35 13.88
N LEU A 182 -17.49 20.45 12.87
CA LEU A 182 -16.52 21.53 12.74
C LEU A 182 -17.11 22.67 11.90
N SER A 183 -16.86 23.92 12.29
CA SER A 183 -17.20 25.08 11.46
C SER A 183 -16.19 25.22 10.32
N ALA A 184 -16.67 25.24 9.08
CA ALA A 184 -15.85 25.54 7.90
C ALA A 184 -15.75 27.06 7.61
N LYS A 185 -16.51 27.89 8.33
CA LYS A 185 -16.51 29.35 8.10
C LYS A 185 -15.30 29.98 8.78
N PRO A 186 -14.46 30.75 8.06
CA PRO A 186 -13.42 31.54 8.69
C PRO A 186 -14.05 32.55 9.66
N LEU A 187 -13.38 32.80 10.78
CA LEU A 187 -13.83 33.77 11.80
C LEU A 187 -14.00 35.16 11.16
N PRO A 188 -15.21 35.73 11.12
CA PRO A 188 -15.39 37.10 10.66
C PRO A 188 -14.86 38.03 11.76
N SER A 189 -13.71 38.68 11.53
CA SER A 189 -13.12 39.62 12.50
C SER A 189 -13.57 41.07 12.31
N PHE A 190 -14.52 41.34 11.41
CA PHE A 190 -14.95 42.69 11.03
C PHE A 190 -16.46 42.88 11.17
N TYR A 191 -16.87 44.06 11.63
CA TYR A 191 -18.25 44.49 11.77
C TYR A 191 -18.88 44.77 10.40
N ASP A 192 -20.17 44.49 10.21
CA ASP A 192 -20.86 44.59 8.91
C ASP A 192 -21.02 46.03 8.38
N ILE A 193 -20.79 47.06 9.22
CA ILE A 193 -20.89 48.48 8.82
C ILE A 193 -19.68 49.24 9.37
N PRO A 194 -18.56 49.27 8.64
CA PRO A 194 -17.42 50.10 9.01
C PRO A 194 -17.76 51.59 8.87
N ALA A 195 -17.40 52.39 9.88
CA ALA A 195 -17.68 53.83 9.93
C ALA A 195 -16.88 54.67 8.89
N SER A 196 -15.90 54.06 8.20
CA SER A 196 -15.05 54.74 7.22
C SER A 196 -14.99 54.00 5.88
N ALA A 197 -14.94 54.77 4.79
CA ALA A 197 -14.84 54.23 3.44
C ALA A 197 -13.57 53.38 3.24
N SER A 198 -12.45 53.73 3.89
CA SER A 198 -11.20 52.96 3.82
C SER A 198 -11.31 51.61 4.52
N ALA A 199 -12.01 51.54 5.67
CA ALA A 199 -12.27 50.28 6.35
C ALA A 199 -13.25 49.39 5.57
N ASN A 200 -14.25 49.99 4.90
CA ASN A 200 -15.15 49.25 4.02
C ASN A 200 -14.42 48.62 2.83
N ILE A 201 -13.56 49.40 2.17
CA ILE A 201 -12.74 48.92 1.06
C ILE A 201 -11.81 47.77 1.52
N GLY A 202 -11.15 47.91 2.67
CA GLY A 202 -10.32 46.83 3.23
C GLY A 202 -11.11 45.56 3.58
N GLN A 203 -12.32 45.70 4.10
CA GLN A 203 -13.21 44.57 4.39
C GLN A 203 -13.67 43.86 3.11
N LEU A 204 -14.07 44.61 2.09
CA LEU A 204 -14.45 44.05 0.77
C LEU A 204 -13.25 43.39 0.07
N GLU A 205 -12.04 43.95 0.18
CA GLU A 205 -10.81 43.31 -0.31
C GLU A 205 -10.52 41.98 0.41
N GLN A 206 -10.69 41.94 1.72
CA GLN A 206 -10.51 40.70 2.49
C GLN A 206 -11.58 39.67 2.16
N GLN A 207 -12.85 40.09 2.01
CA GLN A 207 -13.92 39.21 1.55
C GLN A 207 -13.60 38.66 0.15
N LEU A 208 -13.14 39.51 -0.76
CA LEU A 208 -12.70 39.11 -2.10
C LEU A 208 -11.57 38.07 -2.05
N ILE A 209 -10.63 38.17 -1.10
CA ILE A 209 -9.59 37.15 -0.90
C ILE A 209 -10.20 35.81 -0.49
N LEU A 210 -11.14 35.80 0.46
CA LEU A 210 -11.73 34.59 1.04
C LEU A 210 -12.81 33.93 0.17
N LEU A 211 -13.49 34.68 -0.68
CA LEU A 211 -14.59 34.18 -1.52
C LEU A 211 -14.10 33.27 -2.65
N LEU A 212 -14.83 32.17 -2.87
CA LEU A 212 -14.61 31.22 -3.97
C LEU A 212 -15.80 31.16 -4.95
N GLU A 213 -16.97 31.71 -4.59
CA GLU A 213 -18.14 31.72 -5.47
C GLU A 213 -18.01 32.80 -6.56
N PRO A 214 -18.08 32.45 -7.87
CA PRO A 214 -17.84 33.39 -8.97
C PRO A 214 -18.82 34.58 -8.97
N ARG A 215 -20.09 34.33 -8.61
CA ARG A 215 -21.14 35.36 -8.57
C ARG A 215 -20.87 36.41 -7.49
N LYS A 216 -20.48 35.97 -6.29
CA LYS A 216 -20.12 36.86 -5.18
C LYS A 216 -18.85 37.64 -5.49
N ILE A 217 -17.83 36.99 -6.06
CA ILE A 217 -16.60 37.66 -6.54
C ILE A 217 -16.94 38.80 -7.50
N ARG A 218 -17.82 38.56 -8.48
CA ARG A 218 -18.26 39.59 -9.43
C ARG A 218 -18.99 40.74 -8.73
N GLN A 219 -19.89 40.45 -7.79
CA GLN A 219 -20.62 41.48 -7.04
C GLN A 219 -19.68 42.37 -6.21
N THR A 220 -18.79 41.75 -5.43
CA THR A 220 -17.80 42.47 -4.62
C THR A 220 -16.86 43.32 -5.48
N LEU A 221 -16.45 42.84 -6.66
CA LEU A 221 -15.63 43.63 -7.58
C LEU A 221 -16.38 44.82 -8.20
N ILE A 222 -17.65 44.65 -8.56
CA ILE A 222 -18.49 45.76 -9.05
C ILE A 222 -18.63 46.84 -7.98
N GLU A 223 -18.85 46.44 -6.72
CA GLU A 223 -18.93 47.36 -5.58
C GLU A 223 -17.61 48.11 -5.35
N LEU A 224 -16.47 47.41 -5.35
CA LEU A 224 -15.15 48.00 -5.21
C LEU A 224 -14.81 49.02 -6.33
N HIS A 225 -15.11 48.69 -7.59
CA HIS A 225 -14.93 49.61 -8.72
C HIS A 225 -15.90 50.81 -8.66
N GLY A 226 -17.10 50.63 -8.10
CA GLY A 226 -18.05 51.72 -7.84
C GLY A 226 -17.58 52.70 -6.75
N MET A 227 -16.73 52.25 -5.82
CA MET A 227 -16.20 53.07 -4.72
C MET A 227 -14.88 53.78 -5.06
N ALA A 228 -14.01 53.17 -5.88
CA ALA A 228 -12.76 53.78 -6.30
C ALA A 228 -12.24 53.23 -7.64
N GLU A 229 -11.77 54.13 -8.51
CA GLU A 229 -11.16 53.82 -9.80
C GLU A 229 -9.70 53.38 -9.65
N ARG A 230 -9.49 52.14 -9.18
CA ARG A 230 -8.17 51.51 -9.12
C ARG A 230 -8.27 50.04 -9.51
N SER A 231 -7.12 49.41 -9.79
CA SER A 231 -7.07 48.01 -10.19
C SER A 231 -6.97 47.07 -8.97
N TYR A 232 -7.85 46.09 -8.85
CA TYR A 232 -7.98 45.21 -7.68
C TYR A 232 -7.37 43.81 -7.89
N TRP A 233 -6.82 43.52 -9.08
CA TRP A 233 -6.20 42.22 -9.37
C TRP A 233 -4.91 41.93 -8.58
N ARG A 234 -4.24 42.95 -8.03
CA ARG A 234 -2.99 42.81 -7.21
C ARG A 234 -3.21 42.78 -5.70
N VAL A 235 -4.45 42.66 -5.24
CA VAL A 235 -4.79 42.68 -3.80
C VAL A 235 -4.09 41.53 -3.03
N ASN A 236 -3.74 40.44 -3.71
CA ASN A 236 -3.04 39.31 -3.10
C ASN A 236 -1.81 38.88 -3.93
N ASN A 237 -0.62 38.93 -3.32
CA ASN A 237 0.63 38.52 -3.94
C ASN A 237 0.72 37.00 -4.23
N LYS A 238 -0.17 36.19 -3.63
CA LYS A 238 -0.21 34.73 -3.85
C LYS A 238 -0.99 34.33 -5.12
N TRP A 239 -1.65 35.27 -5.78
CA TRP A 239 -2.38 35.03 -7.02
C TRP A 239 -1.42 35.06 -8.20
N GLU A 240 -0.91 33.88 -8.56
CA GLU A 240 0.05 33.73 -9.64
C GLU A 240 -0.65 33.21 -10.91
N VAL A 241 -0.72 34.07 -11.93
CA VAL A 241 -1.14 33.69 -13.29
C VAL A 241 0.11 33.48 -14.15
N PRO A 242 0.18 32.46 -15.01
CA PRO A 242 1.31 32.24 -15.89
C PRO A 242 1.63 33.48 -16.76
N PRO A 243 2.91 33.84 -16.95
CA PRO A 243 3.31 35.03 -17.70
C PRO A 243 2.82 35.01 -19.16
N ASP A 244 2.66 33.81 -19.73
CA ASP A 244 2.11 33.58 -21.06
C ASP A 244 0.70 34.16 -21.25
N TYR A 245 -0.09 34.23 -20.17
CA TYR A 245 -1.47 34.70 -20.16
C TYR A 245 -1.61 36.13 -19.65
N ILE A 246 -0.72 36.57 -18.75
CA ILE A 246 -0.75 37.92 -18.17
C ILE A 246 -0.82 38.99 -19.26
N ASN A 247 0.04 38.89 -20.29
CA ASN A 247 0.07 39.90 -21.36
C ASN A 247 -1.24 39.99 -22.14
N VAL A 248 -1.93 38.86 -22.33
CA VAL A 248 -3.21 38.80 -23.03
C VAL A 248 -4.32 39.39 -22.15
N ILE A 249 -4.32 39.08 -20.86
CA ILE A 249 -5.33 39.58 -19.91
C ILE A 249 -5.17 41.09 -19.69
N LEU A 250 -3.93 41.57 -19.56
CA LEU A 250 -3.68 43.00 -19.35
C LEU A 250 -4.00 43.88 -20.57
N SER A 251 -4.16 43.28 -21.76
CA SER A 251 -4.57 44.00 -22.97
C SER A 251 -6.07 44.39 -23.00
N ILE A 252 -6.87 43.90 -22.05
CA ILE A 252 -8.29 44.25 -21.92
C ILE A 252 -8.43 45.72 -21.49
N LYS A 253 -9.20 46.49 -22.26
CA LYS A 253 -9.39 47.94 -22.05
C LYS A 253 -10.25 48.25 -20.82
N ASP A 254 -11.31 47.48 -20.59
CA ASP A 254 -12.18 47.67 -19.43
C ASP A 254 -11.52 47.10 -18.17
N ASN A 255 -11.39 47.94 -17.13
CA ASN A 255 -10.69 47.58 -15.90
C ASN A 255 -11.46 46.53 -15.08
N LEU A 256 -12.81 46.58 -15.09
CA LEU A 256 -13.63 45.64 -14.34
C LEU A 256 -13.53 44.23 -14.92
N THR A 257 -13.72 44.07 -16.24
CA THR A 257 -13.58 42.77 -16.91
C THR A 257 -12.16 42.23 -16.82
N LYS A 258 -11.14 43.08 -16.94
CA LYS A 258 -9.74 42.70 -16.74
C LYS A 258 -9.50 42.11 -15.34
N ASP A 259 -9.94 42.81 -14.30
CA ASP A 259 -9.79 42.36 -12.91
C ASP A 259 -10.55 41.06 -12.66
N LEU A 260 -11.78 40.96 -13.17
CA LEU A 260 -12.62 39.79 -13.01
C LEU A 260 -12.01 38.55 -13.68
N VAL A 261 -11.54 38.66 -14.93
CA VAL A 261 -10.87 37.55 -15.63
C VAL A 261 -9.60 37.13 -14.91
N TYR A 262 -8.77 38.08 -14.48
CA TYR A 262 -7.53 37.78 -13.75
C TYR A 262 -7.82 37.04 -12.44
N ILE A 263 -8.77 37.53 -11.63
CA ILE A 263 -9.09 36.96 -10.32
C ILE A 263 -9.72 35.57 -10.46
N LEU A 264 -10.66 35.38 -11.39
CA LEU A 264 -11.27 34.07 -11.64
C LEU A 264 -10.22 33.05 -12.10
N MET A 265 -9.31 33.44 -12.99
CA MET A 265 -8.24 32.56 -13.46
C MET A 265 -7.25 32.24 -12.33
N ALA A 266 -6.78 33.24 -11.59
CA ALA A 266 -5.82 33.05 -10.50
C ALA A 266 -6.40 32.18 -9.38
N LYS A 267 -7.64 32.43 -8.96
CA LYS A 267 -8.33 31.60 -7.95
C LYS A 267 -8.58 30.19 -8.46
N GLY A 268 -8.98 30.01 -9.72
CA GLY A 268 -9.17 28.67 -10.30
C GLY A 268 -7.86 27.87 -10.37
N LEU A 269 -6.75 28.51 -10.79
CA LEU A 269 -5.42 27.91 -10.79
C LEU A 269 -4.94 27.55 -9.37
N HIS A 270 -5.23 28.42 -8.39
CA HIS A 270 -4.96 28.13 -6.98
C HIS A 270 -5.80 26.97 -6.44
N CYS A 271 -7.09 26.90 -6.79
CA CYS A 271 -7.96 25.77 -6.43
C CYS A 271 -7.43 24.45 -7.01
N ILE A 272 -6.91 24.47 -8.25
CA ILE A 272 -6.27 23.30 -8.87
C ILE A 272 -5.02 22.86 -8.10
N SER A 273 -4.19 23.79 -7.61
CA SER A 273 -2.96 23.42 -6.89
C SER A 273 -3.25 22.80 -5.52
N ILE A 274 -4.36 23.18 -4.86
CA ILE A 274 -4.84 22.57 -3.61
C ILE A 274 -5.76 21.35 -3.82
N LYS A 275 -5.96 20.92 -5.08
CA LYS A 275 -6.86 19.81 -5.49
C LYS A 275 -8.35 20.05 -5.21
N ASP A 276 -8.79 21.31 -5.09
CA ASP A 276 -10.20 21.66 -5.03
C ASP A 276 -10.77 21.84 -6.45
N PHE A 277 -10.98 20.70 -7.12
CA PHE A 277 -11.45 20.68 -8.51
C PHE A 277 -12.91 21.15 -8.65
N ALA A 278 -13.71 21.07 -7.58
CA ALA A 278 -15.12 21.47 -7.60
C ALA A 278 -15.26 22.98 -7.78
N HIS A 279 -14.60 23.77 -6.92
CA HIS A 279 -14.62 25.23 -7.03
C HIS A 279 -13.84 25.72 -8.26
N ALA A 280 -12.72 25.08 -8.61
CA ALA A 280 -11.98 25.42 -9.82
C ALA A 280 -12.85 25.33 -11.09
N ARG A 281 -13.67 24.27 -11.20
CA ARG A 281 -14.59 24.09 -12.33
C ARG A 281 -15.65 25.19 -12.39
N GLN A 282 -16.21 25.58 -11.26
CA GLN A 282 -17.19 26.68 -11.21
C GLN A 282 -16.56 28.01 -11.62
N LEU A 283 -15.36 28.32 -11.11
CA LEU A 283 -14.60 29.54 -11.46
C LEU A 283 -14.24 29.59 -12.95
N PHE A 284 -13.71 28.50 -13.50
CA PHE A 284 -13.33 28.43 -14.90
C PHE A 284 -14.53 28.45 -15.85
N THR A 285 -15.65 27.81 -15.49
CA THR A 285 -16.88 27.88 -16.29
C THR A 285 -17.41 29.30 -16.36
N ALA A 286 -17.49 30.00 -15.22
CA ALA A 286 -17.91 31.40 -15.18
C ALA A 286 -16.95 32.33 -15.95
N CYS A 287 -15.64 32.07 -15.88
CA CYS A 287 -14.65 32.83 -16.66
C CYS A 287 -14.78 32.55 -18.17
N LEU A 288 -15.00 31.30 -18.57
CA LEU A 288 -15.22 30.93 -19.97
C LEU A 288 -16.47 31.62 -20.53
N GLU A 289 -17.59 31.57 -19.81
CA GLU A 289 -18.83 32.27 -20.19
C GLU A 289 -18.57 33.76 -20.42
N LEU A 290 -17.92 34.44 -19.47
CA LEU A 290 -17.58 35.86 -19.57
C LEU A 290 -16.72 36.17 -20.81
N VAL A 291 -15.70 35.36 -21.06
CA VAL A 291 -14.71 35.60 -22.12
C VAL A 291 -15.26 35.28 -23.51
N THR A 292 -16.24 34.38 -23.61
CA THR A 292 -16.84 34.00 -24.90
C THR A 292 -17.48 35.18 -25.63
N GLU A 293 -17.90 36.22 -24.90
CA GLU A 293 -18.56 37.39 -25.45
C GLU A 293 -17.62 38.34 -26.20
N PHE A 294 -16.33 38.39 -25.83
CA PHE A 294 -15.44 39.47 -26.31
C PHE A 294 -14.06 39.04 -26.82
N SER A 295 -13.56 37.84 -26.52
CA SER A 295 -12.21 37.43 -26.93
C SER A 295 -12.10 35.95 -27.29
N PRO A 296 -11.98 35.59 -28.59
CA PRO A 296 -11.78 34.19 -29.00
C PRO A 296 -10.43 33.63 -28.54
N LYS A 297 -9.41 34.50 -28.39
CA LYS A 297 -8.08 34.11 -27.90
C LYS A 297 -8.12 33.68 -26.44
N LEU A 298 -8.72 34.49 -25.56
CA LEU A 298 -8.89 34.12 -24.16
C LEU A 298 -9.87 32.96 -23.99
N ARG A 299 -10.90 32.86 -24.85
CA ARG A 299 -11.81 31.71 -24.86
C ARG A 299 -11.04 30.41 -25.07
N GLN A 300 -10.11 30.38 -26.03
CA GLN A 300 -9.28 29.20 -26.25
C GLN A 300 -8.33 28.92 -25.07
N VAL A 301 -7.76 29.95 -24.44
CA VAL A 301 -6.95 29.79 -23.22
C VAL A 301 -7.77 29.12 -22.11
N MET A 302 -9.00 29.59 -21.87
CA MET A 302 -9.89 29.01 -20.87
C MET A 302 -10.29 27.58 -21.20
N LEU A 303 -10.56 27.26 -22.48
CA LEU A 303 -10.83 25.88 -22.90
C LEU A 303 -9.64 24.95 -22.64
N ASN A 304 -8.41 25.41 -22.86
CA ASN A 304 -7.19 24.63 -22.60
C ASN A 304 -6.99 24.40 -21.09
N GLU A 305 -7.24 25.42 -20.25
CA GLU A 305 -7.14 25.29 -18.79
C GLU A 305 -8.27 24.44 -18.20
N MET A 306 -9.49 24.49 -18.77
CA MET A 306 -10.57 23.57 -18.41
C MET A 306 -10.25 22.12 -18.78
N LEU A 307 -9.65 21.89 -19.95
CA LEU A 307 -9.18 20.55 -20.32
C LEU A 307 -8.13 20.05 -19.32
N LEU A 308 -7.14 20.88 -18.97
CA LEU A 308 -6.12 20.52 -17.99
C LEU A 308 -6.72 20.26 -16.60
N LEU A 309 -7.71 21.05 -16.18
CA LEU A 309 -8.46 20.85 -14.94
C LEU A 309 -9.11 19.46 -14.91
N GLU A 310 -9.81 19.08 -15.98
CA GLU A 310 -10.49 17.79 -16.06
C GLU A 310 -9.52 16.61 -16.09
N VAL A 311 -8.42 16.74 -16.85
CA VAL A 311 -7.32 15.75 -16.84
C VAL A 311 -6.78 15.59 -15.42
N ARG A 312 -6.46 16.69 -14.72
CA ARG A 312 -5.93 16.64 -13.34
C ARG A 312 -6.92 16.09 -12.33
N ALA A 313 -8.20 16.39 -12.47
CA ALA A 313 -9.24 15.86 -11.59
C ALA A 313 -9.34 14.33 -11.76
N HIS A 314 -9.40 13.85 -13.01
CA HIS A 314 -9.44 12.42 -13.31
C HIS A 314 -8.17 11.70 -12.83
N GLU A 315 -7.01 12.29 -13.10
CA GLU A 315 -5.72 11.80 -12.67
C GLU A 315 -5.62 11.78 -11.12
N SER A 316 -6.15 12.76 -10.38
CA SER A 316 -6.14 12.73 -8.91
C SER A 316 -7.02 11.61 -8.36
N MET A 317 -8.22 11.40 -8.93
CA MET A 317 -9.10 10.30 -8.54
C MET A 317 -8.45 8.93 -8.80
N ALA A 318 -7.74 8.79 -9.92
CA ALA A 318 -6.98 7.58 -10.21
C ALA A 318 -5.80 7.38 -9.24
N ALA A 319 -5.23 8.46 -8.70
CA ALA A 319 -4.14 8.37 -7.72
C ALA A 319 -4.65 7.90 -6.34
N GLU A 320 -5.92 8.21 -6.04
CA GLU A 320 -6.63 7.77 -4.83
C GLU A 320 -7.17 6.32 -4.93
N GLY A 321 -6.89 5.63 -6.05
CA GLY A 321 -7.21 4.21 -6.24
C GLY A 321 -8.43 3.93 -7.13
N SER A 322 -9.04 4.94 -7.74
CA SER A 322 -10.09 4.71 -8.75
C SER A 322 -9.52 4.04 -9.99
N LYS A 323 -10.20 2.99 -10.47
CA LYS A 323 -9.88 2.27 -11.72
C LYS A 323 -10.84 2.61 -12.86
N GLU A 324 -11.67 3.63 -12.68
CA GLU A 324 -12.63 4.07 -13.69
C GLU A 324 -11.88 4.62 -14.91
N ARG A 325 -12.25 4.17 -16.11
CA ARG A 325 -11.65 4.68 -17.35
C ARG A 325 -12.14 6.09 -17.63
N PRO A 326 -11.31 6.94 -18.26
CA PRO A 326 -11.72 8.28 -18.64
C PRO A 326 -12.87 8.23 -19.64
N ALA A 327 -13.77 9.22 -19.54
CA ALA A 327 -14.83 9.39 -20.51
C ALA A 327 -14.23 9.55 -21.92
N PRO A 328 -14.80 8.90 -22.96
CA PRO A 328 -14.26 8.96 -24.31
C PRO A 328 -14.22 10.38 -24.87
N ASP A 329 -15.17 11.23 -24.45
CA ASP A 329 -15.19 12.66 -24.77
C ASP A 329 -13.94 13.40 -24.28
N LEU A 330 -13.46 13.11 -23.06
CA LEU A 330 -12.24 13.72 -22.52
C LEU A 330 -11.02 13.31 -23.37
N VAL A 331 -10.92 12.02 -23.70
CA VAL A 331 -9.85 11.51 -24.57
C VAL A 331 -9.88 12.19 -25.94
N SER A 332 -11.05 12.32 -26.56
CA SER A 332 -11.22 13.02 -27.84
C SER A 332 -10.83 14.50 -27.75
N ARG A 333 -11.17 15.20 -26.66
CA ARG A 333 -10.76 16.60 -26.45
C ARG A 333 -9.24 16.74 -26.26
N VAL A 334 -8.59 15.79 -25.58
CA VAL A 334 -7.12 15.75 -25.48
C VAL A 334 -6.48 15.54 -26.85
N ARG A 335 -6.99 14.61 -27.66
CA ARG A 335 -6.50 14.40 -29.05
C ARG A 335 -6.66 15.67 -29.88
N GLY A 336 -7.85 16.27 -29.83
CA GLY A 336 -8.13 17.54 -30.50
C GLY A 336 -7.12 18.62 -30.11
N TYR A 337 -6.86 18.82 -28.81
CA TYR A 337 -5.89 19.79 -28.34
C TYR A 337 -4.47 19.53 -28.85
N LEU A 338 -4.01 18.28 -28.87
CA LEU A 338 -2.67 17.92 -29.36
C LEU A 338 -2.51 18.16 -30.87
N GLU A 339 -3.60 18.06 -31.63
CA GLU A 339 -3.63 18.31 -33.08
C GLU A 339 -3.85 19.79 -33.45
N MET A 340 -4.35 20.60 -32.51
CA MET A 340 -4.68 21.99 -32.75
C MET A 340 -3.45 22.81 -33.16
N ARG A 341 -3.56 23.44 -34.34
CA ARG A 341 -2.59 24.41 -34.86
C ARG A 341 -3.20 25.81 -34.81
N ILE A 342 -3.18 26.43 -33.64
CA ILE A 342 -3.56 27.85 -33.52
C ILE A 342 -2.29 28.65 -33.29
N HIS A 343 -1.88 29.40 -34.33
CA HIS A 343 -0.64 30.18 -34.31
C HIS A 343 -0.69 31.39 -33.36
N ASP A 344 -1.88 31.83 -32.93
CA ASP A 344 -2.07 33.06 -32.14
C ASP A 344 -2.38 32.86 -30.65
N VAL A 345 -2.46 31.61 -30.18
CA VAL A 345 -2.77 31.29 -28.77
C VAL A 345 -1.50 30.82 -28.05
N PRO A 346 -1.13 31.42 -26.90
CA PRO A 346 0.00 30.95 -26.12
C PRO A 346 -0.27 29.53 -25.58
N LEU A 347 0.49 28.55 -26.06
CA LEU A 347 0.41 27.17 -25.61
C LEU A 347 1.36 26.97 -24.42
N ARG A 348 0.81 26.67 -23.24
CA ARG A 348 1.61 26.31 -22.08
C ARG A 348 2.19 24.91 -22.27
N GLN A 349 3.51 24.80 -22.13
CA GLN A 349 4.23 23.53 -22.19
C GLN A 349 3.66 22.48 -21.21
N VAL A 350 3.19 22.94 -20.04
CA VAL A 350 2.58 22.11 -18.99
C VAL A 350 1.31 21.39 -19.46
N VAL A 351 0.48 22.02 -20.30
CA VAL A 351 -0.75 21.39 -20.79
C VAL A 351 -0.40 20.23 -21.72
N GLY A 352 0.54 20.45 -22.64
CA GLY A 352 1.00 19.42 -23.58
C GLY A 352 1.63 18.21 -22.88
N GLU A 353 2.50 18.42 -21.89
CA GLU A 353 3.15 17.31 -21.18
C GLU A 353 2.15 16.50 -20.32
N GLU A 354 1.17 17.14 -19.67
CA GLU A 354 0.14 16.44 -18.87
C GLU A 354 -0.83 15.65 -19.77
N CYS A 355 -1.20 16.21 -20.92
CA CYS A 355 -2.00 15.51 -21.93
C CYS A 355 -1.29 14.25 -22.45
N VAL A 356 0.01 14.32 -22.74
CA VAL A 356 0.78 13.14 -23.18
C VAL A 356 0.91 12.12 -22.05
N ALA A 357 1.17 12.55 -20.81
CA ALA A 357 1.25 11.65 -19.67
C ALA A 357 -0.10 10.94 -19.42
N PHE A 358 -1.21 11.66 -19.54
CA PHE A 358 -2.56 11.12 -19.47
C PHE A 358 -2.80 10.03 -20.53
N MET A 359 -2.43 10.28 -21.79
CA MET A 359 -2.56 9.27 -22.86
C MET A 359 -1.74 8.01 -22.58
N LEU A 360 -0.52 8.16 -22.04
CA LEU A 360 0.32 7.02 -21.65
C LEU A 360 -0.29 6.22 -20.49
N ASN A 361 -0.81 6.92 -19.47
CA ASN A 361 -1.41 6.29 -18.28
C ASN A 361 -2.63 5.43 -18.61
N TRP A 362 -3.44 5.87 -19.57
CA TRP A 362 -4.67 5.17 -19.97
C TRP A 362 -4.51 4.22 -21.16
N ARG A 363 -3.27 3.95 -21.57
CA ARG A 363 -2.92 3.02 -22.67
C ARG A 363 -3.56 3.40 -24.01
N GLU A 364 -3.70 4.70 -24.29
CA GLU A 364 -4.13 5.24 -25.58
C GLU A 364 -2.98 5.16 -26.63
N ASN A 365 -2.35 3.99 -26.71
CA ASN A 365 -1.14 3.74 -27.48
C ASN A 365 -1.39 3.84 -28.99
N ASP A 366 -2.57 3.47 -29.47
CA ASP A 366 -2.89 3.51 -30.90
C ASP A 366 -2.89 4.93 -31.45
N TYR A 367 -3.32 5.90 -30.64
CA TYR A 367 -3.21 7.31 -31.01
C TYR A 367 -1.76 7.74 -31.13
N LEU A 368 -0.98 7.56 -30.06
CA LEU A 368 0.41 8.00 -29.97
C LEU A 368 1.32 7.35 -31.03
N THR A 369 0.99 6.13 -31.47
CA THR A 369 1.81 5.36 -32.42
C THR A 369 1.42 5.57 -33.89
N LEU A 370 0.12 5.55 -34.22
CA LEU A 370 -0.35 5.50 -35.61
C LEU A 370 -0.95 6.82 -36.11
N GLN A 371 -1.47 7.66 -35.22
CA GLN A 371 -2.30 8.81 -35.60
C GLN A 371 -1.60 10.16 -35.44
N VAL A 372 -0.43 10.22 -34.78
CA VAL A 372 0.28 11.49 -34.54
C VAL A 372 0.93 12.02 -35.83
N PRO A 373 0.61 13.25 -36.27
CA PRO A 373 1.26 13.89 -37.40
C PRO A 373 2.78 14.06 -37.22
N PRO A 374 3.62 13.73 -38.22
CA PRO A 374 5.09 13.86 -38.12
C PRO A 374 5.60 15.26 -37.77
N SER A 375 4.87 16.30 -38.18
CA SER A 375 5.21 17.70 -37.85
C SER A 375 5.09 18.01 -36.36
N LEU A 376 4.13 17.39 -35.66
CA LEU A 376 3.94 17.61 -34.22
C LEU A 376 5.02 16.89 -33.39
N VAL A 377 5.44 15.72 -33.87
CA VAL A 377 6.53 14.93 -33.31
C VAL A 377 7.86 15.71 -33.36
N MET A 378 8.12 16.45 -34.45
CA MET A 378 9.35 17.24 -34.59
C MET A 378 9.35 18.51 -33.72
N ASN A 379 8.18 19.09 -33.46
CA ASN A 379 8.06 20.38 -32.76
C ASN A 379 7.88 20.23 -31.25
N ASN A 380 7.26 19.15 -30.77
CA ASN A 380 6.98 18.95 -29.35
C ASN A 380 7.74 17.74 -28.80
N PRO A 381 8.74 17.96 -27.92
CA PRO A 381 9.58 16.88 -27.41
C PRO A 381 8.83 15.88 -26.54
N TYR A 382 7.76 16.29 -25.84
CA TYR A 382 6.95 15.37 -25.04
C TYR A 382 6.14 14.42 -25.91
N ILE A 383 5.62 14.89 -27.04
CA ILE A 383 4.91 14.04 -28.00
C ILE A 383 5.87 13.01 -28.61
N LYS A 384 7.08 13.42 -29.03
CA LYS A 384 8.10 12.47 -29.52
C LYS A 384 8.44 11.42 -28.46
N LEU A 385 8.65 11.83 -27.20
CA LEU A 385 8.95 10.92 -26.12
C LEU A 385 7.78 9.96 -25.83
N GLY A 386 6.54 10.48 -25.77
CA GLY A 386 5.34 9.68 -25.54
C GLY A 386 5.09 8.68 -26.67
N GLN A 387 5.27 9.07 -27.93
CA GLN A 387 5.22 8.17 -29.08
C GLN A 387 6.26 7.05 -28.95
N LEU A 388 7.52 7.38 -28.68
CA LEU A 388 8.58 6.39 -28.54
C LEU A 388 8.32 5.40 -27.40
N LEU A 389 7.83 5.88 -26.26
CA LEU A 389 7.45 5.04 -25.12
C LEU A 389 6.28 4.12 -25.46
N ALA A 390 5.21 4.66 -26.06
CA ALA A 390 4.05 3.87 -26.46
C ALA A 390 4.40 2.80 -27.51
N SER A 391 5.21 3.17 -28.52
CA SER A 391 5.70 2.23 -29.54
C SER A 391 6.55 1.12 -28.93
N THR A 392 7.51 1.48 -28.08
CA THR A 392 8.39 0.50 -27.43
C THR A 392 7.57 -0.46 -26.57
N CYS A 393 6.61 0.04 -25.79
CA CYS A 393 5.73 -0.79 -24.96
C CYS A 393 4.85 -1.73 -25.79
N LYS A 394 4.37 -1.29 -26.98
CA LYS A 394 3.58 -2.11 -27.90
C LYS A 394 4.42 -3.22 -28.57
N GLU A 395 5.72 -2.99 -28.76
CA GLU A 395 6.65 -3.95 -29.36
C GLU A 395 7.20 -4.99 -28.36
N LEU A 396 7.09 -4.76 -27.04
CA LEU A 396 7.60 -5.68 -26.01
C LEU A 396 7.09 -7.13 -26.14
N PRO A 397 5.79 -7.39 -26.40
CA PRO A 397 5.28 -8.75 -26.60
C PRO A 397 5.75 -9.40 -27.92
N GLY A 398 6.39 -8.65 -28.81
CA GLY A 398 6.80 -9.09 -30.14
C GLY A 398 8.23 -9.65 -30.23
N PRO A 399 8.57 -10.33 -31.35
CA PRO A 399 9.88 -10.92 -31.57
C PRO A 399 11.02 -9.88 -31.57
N LYS A 400 12.23 -10.31 -31.16
CA LYS A 400 13.39 -9.43 -30.90
C LYS A 400 13.84 -8.58 -32.11
N GLU A 401 13.53 -9.00 -33.32
CA GLU A 401 14.05 -8.42 -34.57
C GLU A 401 13.38 -7.11 -35.00
N ASN A 402 12.21 -6.76 -34.44
CA ASN A 402 11.41 -5.60 -34.88
C ASN A 402 11.71 -4.29 -34.13
N ARG A 403 12.71 -4.25 -33.25
CA ARG A 403 12.84 -3.22 -32.18
C ARG A 403 13.59 -1.95 -32.58
N ARG A 404 13.22 -1.36 -33.73
CA ARG A 404 13.80 -0.07 -34.18
C ARG A 404 13.47 1.08 -33.22
N THR A 405 12.25 1.10 -32.69
CA THR A 405 11.78 2.18 -31.80
C THR A 405 12.45 2.14 -30.43
N ALA A 406 12.79 0.96 -29.91
CA ALA A 406 13.60 0.82 -28.70
C ALA A 406 15.00 1.44 -28.86
N LYS A 407 15.63 1.27 -30.03
CA LYS A 407 16.92 1.90 -30.34
C LYS A 407 16.80 3.42 -30.42
N GLU A 408 15.75 3.95 -31.06
CA GLU A 408 15.49 5.40 -31.09
C GLU A 408 15.27 5.97 -29.68
N LEU A 409 14.48 5.29 -28.84
CA LEU A 409 14.26 5.70 -27.45
C LEU A 409 15.55 5.70 -26.64
N TRP A 410 16.37 4.66 -26.81
CA TRP A 410 17.70 4.58 -26.21
C TRP A 410 18.58 5.78 -26.58
N GLU A 411 18.69 6.09 -27.86
CA GLU A 411 19.51 7.20 -28.36
C GLU A 411 19.04 8.55 -27.79
N VAL A 412 17.72 8.80 -27.77
CA VAL A 412 17.14 10.02 -27.20
C VAL A 412 17.44 10.16 -25.70
N VAL A 413 17.27 9.09 -24.92
CA VAL A 413 17.51 9.14 -23.46
C VAL A 413 19.00 9.28 -23.13
N VAL A 414 19.87 8.61 -23.88
CA VAL A 414 21.34 8.79 -23.75
C VAL A 414 21.73 10.24 -24.01
N GLN A 415 21.17 10.88 -25.04
CA GLN A 415 21.44 12.29 -25.33
C GLN A 415 20.95 13.23 -24.22
N ILE A 416 19.79 12.96 -23.59
CA ILE A 416 19.30 13.73 -22.43
C ILE A 416 20.29 13.65 -21.25
N CYS A 417 20.94 12.50 -21.09
CA CYS A 417 21.94 12.24 -20.05
C CYS A 417 23.38 12.59 -20.46
N SER A 418 23.58 13.21 -21.62
CA SER A 418 24.90 13.58 -22.16
C SER A 418 25.15 15.08 -22.12
N VAL A 419 26.41 15.46 -21.90
CA VAL A 419 26.89 16.84 -21.89
C VAL A 419 27.53 17.20 -23.23
N SER A 420 27.24 18.40 -23.75
CA SER A 420 27.92 18.92 -24.94
C SER A 420 29.42 19.14 -24.69
N ILE A 421 30.25 18.46 -25.47
CA ILE A 421 31.72 18.52 -25.40
C ILE A 421 32.25 19.93 -25.77
N GLN A 422 31.47 20.73 -26.50
CA GLN A 422 31.89 22.08 -26.91
C GLN A 422 32.01 23.08 -25.74
N HIS A 423 31.35 22.84 -24.60
CA HIS A 423 31.36 23.73 -23.44
C HIS A 423 32.44 23.41 -22.39
N LYS A 424 33.26 22.37 -22.63
CA LYS A 424 34.38 22.00 -21.74
C LYS A 424 35.53 23.01 -21.72
N ARG A 425 35.51 24.06 -22.56
CA ARG A 425 36.62 25.03 -22.72
C ARG A 425 36.67 26.13 -21.64
N ASN A 426 35.62 26.33 -20.84
CA ASN A 426 35.52 27.50 -19.95
C ASN A 426 35.55 27.20 -18.44
N SER A 427 35.64 25.94 -18.00
CA SER A 427 35.70 25.60 -16.57
C SER A 427 36.62 24.40 -16.30
N ASP A 428 37.60 24.57 -15.42
CA ASP A 428 38.64 23.59 -15.06
C ASP A 428 38.11 22.41 -14.19
N GLY A 429 36.79 22.21 -14.15
CA GLY A 429 36.11 21.14 -13.42
C GLY A 429 35.26 20.27 -14.33
N ARG A 430 34.97 19.02 -13.92
CA ARG A 430 34.00 18.17 -14.63
C ARG A 430 32.63 18.87 -14.65
N VAL A 431 32.19 19.31 -15.83
CA VAL A 431 30.85 19.85 -16.06
C VAL A 431 29.84 18.72 -15.80
N SER A 432 29.06 18.83 -14.72
CA SER A 432 27.99 17.89 -14.38
C SER A 432 26.63 18.46 -14.76
N LEU A 433 25.76 17.60 -15.30
CA LEU A 433 24.35 17.91 -15.60
C LEU A 433 23.54 18.27 -14.35
N ILE A 434 24.06 17.93 -13.16
CA ILE A 434 23.42 18.21 -11.87
C ILE A 434 23.55 19.71 -11.51
N LYS A 435 24.69 20.34 -11.84
CA LYS A 435 24.99 21.74 -11.47
C LYS A 435 24.81 22.72 -12.63
N HIS A 436 25.17 22.34 -13.86
CA HIS A 436 25.06 23.21 -15.04
C HIS A 436 23.94 22.72 -15.96
N ARG A 437 22.76 23.35 -15.86
CA ARG A 437 21.50 22.91 -16.51
C ARG A 437 21.44 23.15 -18.03
N GLU A 438 22.35 23.95 -18.59
CA GLU A 438 22.28 24.45 -19.98
C GLU A 438 23.06 23.61 -21.00
N SER A 439 23.84 22.61 -20.57
CA SER A 439 24.76 21.86 -21.43
C SER A 439 24.23 20.52 -21.96
N SER A 440 22.92 20.25 -21.84
CA SER A 440 22.30 19.00 -22.32
C SER A 440 22.21 18.95 -23.85
N MET A 441 22.53 17.79 -24.43
CA MET A 441 22.44 17.55 -25.88
C MET A 441 21.08 16.98 -26.34
N GLY A 442 20.18 16.69 -25.40
CA GLY A 442 18.91 16.00 -25.69
C GLY A 442 17.75 16.93 -26.04
N ILE A 443 16.65 16.32 -26.50
CA ILE A 443 15.39 17.02 -26.82
C ILE A 443 14.75 17.73 -25.61
N LEU A 444 15.15 17.33 -24.38
CA LEU A 444 14.67 17.85 -23.11
C LEU A 444 15.81 17.95 -22.10
N GLN A 445 15.70 18.92 -21.20
CA GLN A 445 16.54 18.94 -19.99
C GLN A 445 16.17 17.79 -19.05
N ARG A 446 17.18 17.22 -18.37
CA ARG A 446 17.00 16.13 -17.39
C ARG A 446 15.91 16.43 -16.35
N SER A 447 15.89 17.64 -15.78
CA SER A 447 14.89 18.02 -14.77
C SER A 447 13.45 17.98 -15.29
N LYS A 448 13.23 18.45 -16.53
CA LYS A 448 11.92 18.39 -17.20
C LYS A 448 11.52 16.95 -17.51
N PHE A 449 12.47 16.13 -17.94
CA PHE A 449 12.26 14.70 -18.17
C PHE A 449 11.83 13.96 -16.90
N ILE A 450 12.51 14.18 -15.77
CA ILE A 450 12.11 13.61 -14.47
C ILE A 450 10.71 14.09 -14.05
N THR A 451 10.43 15.39 -14.20
CA THR A 451 9.11 15.96 -13.87
C THR A 451 7.99 15.35 -14.71
N PHE A 452 8.27 15.02 -15.97
CA PHE A 452 7.36 14.30 -16.85
C PHE A 452 7.16 12.85 -16.39
N ILE A 453 8.22 12.11 -16.07
CA ILE A 453 8.08 10.73 -15.59
C ILE A 453 7.29 10.65 -14.28
N LYS A 454 7.45 11.63 -13.38
CA LYS A 454 6.67 11.72 -12.12
C LYS A 454 5.17 11.94 -12.31
N LYS A 455 4.69 12.06 -13.55
CA LYS A 455 3.25 12.08 -13.92
C LYS A 455 2.78 10.74 -14.49
N ILE A 456 3.69 9.86 -14.86
CA ILE A 456 3.40 8.54 -15.42
C ILE A 456 3.13 7.56 -14.28
N ARG A 457 2.07 6.76 -14.40
CA ARG A 457 1.65 5.75 -13.44
C ARG A 457 1.50 4.36 -14.02
N GLU A 458 1.46 4.24 -15.35
CA GLU A 458 1.30 2.96 -16.01
C GLU A 458 2.50 2.02 -15.73
N PRO A 459 2.28 0.84 -15.12
CA PRO A 459 3.37 -0.04 -14.68
C PRO A 459 4.29 -0.50 -15.81
N LEU A 460 3.75 -0.77 -17.00
CA LEU A 460 4.55 -1.21 -18.15
C LEU A 460 5.52 -0.12 -18.62
N VAL A 461 5.05 1.13 -18.68
CA VAL A 461 5.87 2.28 -19.09
C VAL A 461 6.99 2.52 -18.07
N LEU A 462 6.66 2.50 -16.77
CA LEU A 462 7.65 2.67 -15.70
C LEU A 462 8.67 1.53 -15.69
N THR A 463 8.24 0.28 -15.87
CA THR A 463 9.14 -0.87 -15.94
C THR A 463 10.08 -0.78 -17.15
N THR A 464 9.56 -0.32 -18.30
CA THR A 464 10.37 -0.09 -19.51
C THR A 464 11.43 0.99 -19.25
N LEU A 465 11.04 2.11 -18.64
CA LEU A 465 11.97 3.19 -18.27
C LEU A 465 13.02 2.72 -17.26
N ILE A 466 12.63 1.97 -16.23
CA ILE A 466 13.56 1.39 -15.25
C ILE A 466 14.56 0.49 -15.96
N SER A 467 14.10 -0.40 -16.85
CA SER A 467 15.00 -1.29 -17.60
C SER A 467 16.01 -0.54 -18.46
N LEU A 468 15.58 0.55 -19.11
CA LEU A 468 16.43 1.42 -19.93
C LEU A 468 17.53 2.04 -19.06
N PHE A 469 17.15 2.66 -17.95
CA PHE A 469 18.06 3.35 -17.07
C PHE A 469 19.01 2.39 -16.34
N VAL A 470 18.53 1.20 -15.95
CA VAL A 470 19.38 0.16 -15.38
C VAL A 470 20.41 -0.31 -16.39
N ARG A 471 20.02 -0.56 -17.66
CA ARG A 471 20.99 -0.93 -18.71
C ARG A 471 22.02 0.19 -18.92
N LEU A 472 21.57 1.44 -19.00
CA LEU A 472 22.45 2.60 -19.14
C LEU A 472 23.43 2.72 -17.96
N HIS A 473 22.95 2.54 -16.73
CA HIS A 473 23.77 2.54 -15.53
C HIS A 473 24.83 1.43 -15.56
N SER A 474 24.47 0.21 -15.96
CA SER A 474 25.40 -0.92 -16.06
C SER A 474 26.51 -0.67 -17.08
N ILE A 475 26.19 -0.13 -18.26
CA ILE A 475 27.20 0.18 -19.30
C ILE A 475 28.16 1.29 -18.83
N VAL A 476 27.65 2.31 -18.16
CA VAL A 476 28.45 3.49 -17.80
C VAL A 476 29.35 3.23 -16.59
N ARG A 477 28.95 2.35 -15.67
CA ARG A 477 29.79 1.96 -14.52
C ARG A 477 30.89 0.95 -14.85
N ASP A 478 30.74 0.18 -15.93
CA ASP A 478 31.69 -0.87 -16.34
C ASP A 478 32.05 -1.88 -15.22
N ASP A 479 31.07 -2.20 -14.35
CA ASP A 479 31.22 -3.17 -13.26
C ASP A 479 30.47 -4.46 -13.59
N ILE A 480 31.16 -5.37 -14.28
CA ILE A 480 30.64 -6.68 -14.72
C ILE A 480 30.25 -7.56 -13.52
N VAL A 481 30.80 -7.32 -12.33
CA VAL A 481 30.59 -8.17 -11.15
C VAL A 481 29.28 -7.83 -10.43
N ASN A 482 28.87 -6.56 -10.43
CA ASN A 482 27.70 -6.08 -9.69
C ASN A 482 26.58 -5.53 -10.61
N GLU A 483 26.23 -6.27 -11.66
CA GLU A 483 25.15 -5.84 -12.58
C GLU A 483 23.78 -5.75 -11.87
N VAL A 484 23.12 -4.60 -11.98
CA VAL A 484 21.78 -4.39 -11.45
C VAL A 484 20.76 -5.14 -12.30
N THR A 485 19.87 -5.90 -11.67
CA THR A 485 18.83 -6.66 -12.38
C THR A 485 17.59 -5.80 -12.64
N ALA A 486 16.97 -6.00 -13.80
CA ALA A 486 15.68 -5.42 -14.16
C ALA A 486 14.98 -6.30 -15.21
N GLU A 487 13.68 -6.13 -15.37
CA GLU A 487 12.93 -6.77 -16.45
C GLU A 487 13.33 -6.21 -17.81
N HIS A 488 13.12 -6.98 -18.89
CA HIS A 488 13.30 -6.54 -20.28
C HIS A 488 14.70 -6.00 -20.65
N LEU A 489 15.77 -6.29 -19.88
CA LEU A 489 17.13 -5.79 -20.19
C LEU A 489 17.65 -6.18 -21.59
N SER A 490 17.22 -7.33 -22.12
CA SER A 490 17.64 -7.84 -23.43
C SER A 490 17.19 -7.01 -24.64
N ILE A 491 16.32 -6.02 -24.45
CA ILE A 491 15.80 -5.19 -25.55
C ILE A 491 16.73 -4.04 -25.92
N TRP A 492 17.67 -3.69 -25.04
CA TRP A 492 18.49 -2.49 -25.16
C TRP A 492 19.87 -2.78 -25.77
N PRO A 493 20.49 -1.81 -26.46
CA PRO A 493 21.86 -1.93 -26.95
C PRO A 493 22.88 -2.26 -25.84
N SER A 494 24.00 -2.88 -26.24
CA SER A 494 25.07 -3.27 -25.32
C SER A 494 26.26 -2.33 -25.29
N SER A 495 26.33 -1.36 -26.20
CA SER A 495 27.42 -0.39 -26.30
C SER A 495 26.88 1.00 -26.59
N ILE A 496 27.64 2.01 -26.17
CA ILE A 496 27.34 3.43 -26.38
C ILE A 496 28.48 4.04 -27.20
N PRO A 497 28.19 4.74 -28.32
CA PRO A 497 29.24 5.31 -29.18
C PRO A 497 30.14 6.35 -28.50
N ASN A 498 29.59 7.15 -27.57
CA ASN A 498 30.30 8.23 -26.89
C ASN A 498 30.09 8.21 -25.38
N ILE A 499 30.71 7.23 -24.70
CA ILE A 499 30.56 7.03 -23.25
C ILE A 499 31.12 8.21 -22.42
N GLN A 500 32.12 8.94 -22.94
CA GLN A 500 32.75 10.06 -22.24
C GLN A 500 31.87 11.30 -22.13
N ALA A 501 30.83 11.43 -22.97
CA ALA A 501 29.88 12.51 -22.89
C ALA A 501 28.77 12.27 -21.86
N VAL A 502 28.56 11.02 -21.43
CA VAL A 502 27.48 10.64 -20.51
C VAL A 502 27.88 10.96 -19.07
N ASP A 503 27.00 11.63 -18.33
CA ASP A 503 27.21 11.92 -16.90
C ASP A 503 26.79 10.72 -16.04
N VAL A 504 27.79 9.98 -15.54
CA VAL A 504 27.61 8.77 -14.70
C VAL A 504 26.77 9.03 -13.45
N GLU A 505 27.02 10.15 -12.78
CA GLU A 505 26.35 10.49 -11.52
C GLU A 505 24.89 10.87 -11.79
N ALA A 506 24.64 11.62 -12.85
CA ALA A 506 23.28 11.97 -13.26
C ALA A 506 22.44 10.74 -13.60
N VAL A 507 23.03 9.73 -14.25
CA VAL A 507 22.35 8.44 -14.54
C VAL A 507 22.03 7.71 -13.23
N ALA A 508 22.99 7.56 -12.32
CA ALA A 508 22.78 6.86 -11.04
C ALA A 508 21.69 7.51 -10.17
N VAL A 509 21.67 8.84 -10.08
CA VAL A 509 20.63 9.60 -9.36
C VAL A 509 19.27 9.41 -10.03
N THR A 510 19.22 9.43 -11.37
CA THR A 510 17.97 9.26 -12.13
C THR A 510 17.36 7.87 -11.92
N VAL A 511 18.17 6.81 -11.96
CA VAL A 511 17.68 5.44 -11.74
C VAL A 511 17.10 5.32 -10.34
N THR A 512 17.81 5.85 -9.33
CA THR A 512 17.37 5.80 -7.93
C THR A 512 16.06 6.57 -7.72
N GLU A 513 15.95 7.77 -8.29
CA GLU A 513 14.74 8.61 -8.21
C GLU A 513 13.54 7.95 -8.92
N LEU A 514 13.78 7.31 -10.06
CA LEU A 514 12.76 6.61 -10.84
C LEU A 514 12.21 5.39 -10.10
N VAL A 515 13.08 4.52 -9.58
CA VAL A 515 12.67 3.32 -8.85
C VAL A 515 11.97 3.70 -7.55
N SER A 516 12.48 4.72 -6.84
CA SER A 516 11.82 5.25 -5.64
C SER A 516 10.40 5.75 -5.95
N TYR A 517 10.23 6.52 -7.03
CA TYR A 517 8.91 6.99 -7.46
C TYR A 517 7.98 5.83 -7.85
N ALA A 518 8.47 4.84 -8.60
CA ALA A 518 7.66 3.67 -8.96
C ALA A 518 7.17 2.90 -7.72
N LEU A 519 8.03 2.74 -6.70
CA LEU A 519 7.66 2.11 -5.43
C LEU A 519 6.68 2.93 -4.58
N THR A 520 6.65 4.27 -4.70
CA THR A 520 5.58 5.07 -4.07
C THR A 520 4.20 4.85 -4.70
N LEU A 521 4.15 4.41 -5.95
CA LEU A 521 2.90 4.10 -6.65
C LEU A 521 2.43 2.68 -6.35
N ASN A 522 3.36 1.73 -6.39
CA ASN A 522 3.08 0.34 -6.05
C ASN A 522 4.25 -0.26 -5.27
N SER A 523 4.12 -0.25 -3.94
CA SER A 523 5.09 -0.82 -3.01
C SER A 523 5.21 -2.35 -3.10
N ASN A 524 4.24 -3.02 -3.73
CA ASN A 524 4.13 -4.47 -3.78
C ASN A 524 4.68 -5.05 -5.09
N ASN A 525 5.36 -4.26 -5.92
CA ASN A 525 5.97 -4.78 -7.13
C ASN A 525 7.33 -5.44 -6.82
N GLN A 526 7.38 -6.78 -6.93
CA GLN A 526 8.57 -7.57 -6.63
C GLN A 526 9.79 -7.20 -7.48
N SER A 527 9.64 -6.94 -8.78
CA SER A 527 10.78 -6.68 -9.66
C SER A 527 11.41 -5.32 -9.37
N TRP A 528 10.59 -4.31 -9.07
CA TRP A 528 11.06 -2.99 -8.67
C TRP A 528 11.77 -3.02 -7.31
N LEU A 529 11.29 -3.82 -6.36
CA LEU A 529 11.96 -4.01 -5.07
C LEU A 529 13.34 -4.67 -5.26
N ILE A 530 13.45 -5.72 -6.08
CA ILE A 530 14.75 -6.36 -6.36
C ILE A 530 15.71 -5.37 -7.05
N THR A 531 15.25 -4.61 -8.05
CA THR A 531 16.07 -3.56 -8.68
C THR A 531 16.53 -2.51 -7.66
N GLN A 532 15.66 -2.08 -6.74
CA GLN A 532 16.03 -1.14 -5.68
C GLN A 532 17.06 -1.73 -4.71
N ALA A 533 16.90 -2.99 -4.32
CA ALA A 533 17.85 -3.69 -3.45
C ALA A 533 19.23 -3.83 -4.13
N ASP A 534 19.25 -4.14 -5.42
CA ASP A 534 20.48 -4.19 -6.22
C ASP A 534 21.19 -2.83 -6.29
N ILE A 535 20.45 -1.73 -6.45
CA ILE A 535 21.02 -0.37 -6.44
C ILE A 535 21.64 -0.07 -5.06
N TYR A 536 20.96 -0.44 -3.96
CA TYR A 536 21.52 -0.31 -2.62
C TYR A 536 22.76 -1.18 -2.40
N PHE A 537 22.77 -2.39 -2.94
CA PHE A 537 23.91 -3.28 -2.88
C PHE A 537 25.13 -2.69 -3.60
N VAL A 538 24.94 -2.16 -4.82
CA VAL A 538 25.99 -1.53 -5.64
C VAL A 538 26.51 -0.21 -5.04
N THR A 539 25.70 0.43 -4.20
CA THR A 539 26.09 1.63 -3.43
C THR A 539 26.63 1.31 -2.03
N ASN A 540 26.90 0.03 -1.74
CA ASN A 540 27.42 -0.48 -0.47
C ASN A 540 26.51 -0.23 0.75
N GLN A 541 25.21 -0.04 0.53
CA GLN A 541 24.20 0.07 1.60
C GLN A 541 23.61 -1.31 1.91
N TYR A 542 24.41 -2.18 2.53
CA TYR A 542 24.07 -3.61 2.71
C TYR A 542 22.82 -3.84 3.59
N SER A 543 22.62 -3.03 4.63
CA SER A 543 21.43 -3.15 5.50
C SER A 543 20.14 -2.78 4.77
N ALA A 544 20.16 -1.70 3.98
CA ALA A 544 19.00 -1.28 3.19
C ALA A 544 18.71 -2.28 2.07
N ALA A 545 19.75 -2.81 1.41
CA ALA A 545 19.63 -3.85 0.41
C ALA A 545 18.98 -5.12 0.99
N LEU A 546 19.44 -5.60 2.16
CA LEU A 546 18.87 -6.79 2.81
C LEU A 546 17.41 -6.57 3.21
N ASN A 547 17.07 -5.40 3.76
CA ASN A 547 15.68 -5.04 4.09
C ASN A 547 14.78 -5.17 2.85
N ILE A 548 15.17 -4.58 1.72
CA ILE A 548 14.34 -4.60 0.52
C ILE A 548 14.30 -5.98 -0.14
N TYR A 549 15.38 -6.78 -0.10
CA TYR A 549 15.33 -8.19 -0.53
C TYR A 549 14.32 -8.99 0.30
N LEU A 550 14.25 -8.75 1.61
CA LEU A 550 13.27 -9.39 2.50
C LEU A 550 11.85 -8.90 2.21
N GLN A 551 11.65 -7.60 1.94
CA GLN A 551 10.35 -7.07 1.53
C GLN A 551 9.87 -7.73 0.22
N ALA A 552 10.74 -7.86 -0.79
CA ALA A 552 10.40 -8.54 -2.04
C ALA A 552 9.98 -9.99 -1.80
N GLY A 553 10.72 -10.70 -0.93
CA GLY A 553 10.38 -12.07 -0.52
C GLY A 553 9.05 -12.14 0.25
N ALA A 554 8.78 -11.20 1.15
CA ALA A 554 7.56 -11.16 1.94
C ALA A 554 6.32 -10.91 1.06
N VAL A 555 6.43 -10.02 0.06
CA VAL A 555 5.34 -9.67 -0.86
C VAL A 555 4.95 -10.86 -1.75
N CYS A 556 5.91 -11.61 -2.29
CA CYS A 556 5.61 -12.74 -3.19
C CYS A 556 5.17 -14.02 -2.48
N SER A 557 5.35 -14.13 -1.15
CA SER A 557 5.15 -15.37 -0.39
C SER A 557 4.19 -15.28 0.80
N ASP A 558 3.43 -14.18 0.91
CA ASP A 558 2.54 -13.88 2.03
C ASP A 558 3.28 -13.94 3.37
N PHE A 559 4.30 -13.09 3.53
CA PHE A 559 5.18 -13.05 4.70
C PHE A 559 5.86 -14.41 4.99
N PHE A 560 6.39 -15.02 3.93
CA PHE A 560 7.07 -16.32 3.96
C PHE A 560 6.20 -17.48 4.44
N THR A 561 4.88 -17.33 4.37
CA THR A 561 3.94 -18.42 4.67
C THR A 561 4.04 -19.51 3.61
N LYS A 562 4.27 -19.11 2.35
CA LYS A 562 4.53 -19.98 1.19
C LYS A 562 6.02 -19.97 0.83
N VAL A 563 6.43 -20.90 -0.04
CA VAL A 563 7.80 -20.90 -0.58
C VAL A 563 7.98 -19.70 -1.50
N VAL A 564 9.12 -19.02 -1.39
CA VAL A 564 9.47 -17.92 -2.28
C VAL A 564 9.71 -18.45 -3.69
N PRO A 565 9.11 -17.85 -4.73
CA PRO A 565 9.32 -18.29 -6.11
C PRO A 565 10.80 -18.25 -6.52
N PRO A 566 11.31 -19.26 -7.25
CA PRO A 566 12.73 -19.35 -7.61
C PRO A 566 13.19 -18.32 -8.65
N ASP A 567 12.24 -17.68 -9.35
CA ASP A 567 12.47 -16.53 -10.23
C ASP A 567 12.70 -15.22 -9.46
N VAL A 568 12.17 -15.13 -8.23
CA VAL A 568 12.38 -13.96 -7.34
C VAL A 568 13.66 -14.14 -6.53
N TYR A 569 13.77 -15.25 -5.79
CA TYR A 569 15.00 -15.60 -5.06
C TYR A 569 15.87 -16.53 -5.91
N THR A 570 16.51 -15.93 -6.90
CA THR A 570 17.56 -16.59 -7.68
C THR A 570 18.82 -16.78 -6.86
N ASP A 571 19.70 -17.70 -7.28
CA ASP A 571 21.01 -17.89 -6.63
C ASP A 571 21.83 -16.59 -6.60
N GLN A 572 21.64 -15.69 -7.57
CA GLN A 572 22.29 -14.37 -7.58
C GLN A 572 21.79 -13.49 -6.44
N VAL A 573 20.48 -13.41 -6.23
CA VAL A 573 19.88 -12.64 -5.12
C VAL A 573 20.33 -13.20 -3.77
N LEU A 574 20.30 -14.53 -3.62
CA LEU A 574 20.77 -15.19 -2.39
C LEU A 574 22.26 -14.94 -2.13
N LYS A 575 23.12 -15.01 -3.15
CA LYS A 575 24.55 -14.65 -3.05
C LYS A 575 24.75 -13.19 -2.63
N ARG A 576 23.90 -12.26 -3.08
CA ARG A 576 23.92 -10.86 -2.64
C ARG A 576 23.49 -10.72 -1.19
N MET A 577 22.43 -11.40 -0.76
CA MET A 577 22.01 -11.43 0.64
C MET A 577 23.13 -11.98 1.54
N ILE A 578 23.78 -13.08 1.13
CA ILE A 578 24.95 -13.65 1.82
C ILE A 578 26.07 -12.61 1.94
N LYS A 579 26.41 -11.92 0.86
CA LYS A 579 27.43 -10.86 0.88
C LYS A 579 27.01 -9.68 1.76
N CYS A 580 25.75 -9.27 1.77
CA CYS A 580 25.24 -8.25 2.69
C CYS A 580 25.45 -8.66 4.15
N CYS A 581 25.01 -9.86 4.54
CA CYS A 581 25.16 -10.36 5.91
C CYS A 581 26.64 -10.49 6.31
N SER A 582 27.51 -10.94 5.40
CA SER A 582 28.96 -11.01 5.64
C SER A 582 29.56 -9.63 5.90
N MET A 583 29.23 -8.62 5.09
CA MET A 583 29.72 -7.24 5.29
C MET A 583 29.14 -6.57 6.53
N MET A 584 28.00 -7.04 7.05
CA MET A 584 27.41 -6.59 8.32
C MET A 584 27.90 -7.37 9.55
N ASN A 585 28.85 -8.30 9.39
CA ASN A 585 29.38 -9.16 10.45
C ASN A 585 28.31 -10.11 11.08
N CYS A 586 27.31 -10.51 10.29
CA CYS A 586 26.28 -11.49 10.65
C CYS A 586 26.63 -12.87 10.07
N HIS A 587 27.65 -13.51 10.65
CA HIS A 587 28.26 -14.72 10.10
C HIS A 587 27.39 -15.99 10.24
N THR A 588 26.51 -16.04 11.24
CA THR A 588 25.61 -17.17 11.43
C THR A 588 24.44 -17.11 10.43
N GLN A 589 23.92 -15.91 10.17
CA GLN A 589 22.95 -15.68 9.10
C GLN A 589 23.51 -16.05 7.73
N VAL A 590 24.80 -15.77 7.48
CA VAL A 590 25.50 -16.21 6.25
C VAL A 590 25.47 -17.73 6.13
N ALA A 591 25.87 -18.46 7.17
CA ALA A 591 25.87 -19.92 7.15
C ALA A 591 24.47 -20.50 6.91
N VAL A 592 23.44 -19.90 7.52
CA VAL A 592 22.05 -20.31 7.29
C VAL A 592 21.62 -20.03 5.85
N LEU A 593 21.91 -18.85 5.30
CA LEU A 593 21.58 -18.46 3.92
C LEU A 593 22.31 -19.30 2.87
N CYS A 594 23.52 -19.81 3.12
CA CYS A 594 24.22 -20.70 2.20
C CYS A 594 23.41 -21.98 1.89
N GLN A 595 22.55 -22.43 2.81
CA GLN A 595 21.68 -23.59 2.59
C GLN A 595 20.48 -23.27 1.65
N PHE A 596 20.19 -21.99 1.39
CA PHE A 596 19.06 -21.60 0.52
C PHE A 596 19.39 -21.73 -0.97
N LEU A 597 20.68 -21.77 -1.32
CA LEU A 597 21.15 -21.99 -2.67
C LEU A 597 20.77 -23.39 -3.17
N ARG A 598 20.68 -23.57 -4.49
CA ARG A 598 20.44 -24.91 -5.09
C ARG A 598 21.51 -25.91 -4.69
N GLU A 599 22.76 -25.46 -4.69
CA GLU A 599 23.91 -26.18 -4.16
C GLU A 599 24.46 -25.40 -2.96
N VAL A 600 24.61 -26.08 -1.82
CA VAL A 600 25.06 -25.45 -0.59
C VAL A 600 26.52 -24.99 -0.73
N ASP A 601 26.77 -23.70 -0.53
CA ASP A 601 28.12 -23.14 -0.53
C ASP A 601 28.80 -23.31 0.83
N TYR A 602 29.36 -24.50 1.04
CA TYR A 602 30.09 -24.86 2.25
C TYR A 602 31.35 -24.01 2.46
N MET A 603 32.03 -23.60 1.39
CA MET A 603 33.28 -22.84 1.50
C MET A 603 33.02 -21.48 2.15
N THR A 604 31.99 -20.78 1.69
CA THR A 604 31.57 -19.49 2.27
C THR A 604 31.01 -19.66 3.67
N ALA A 605 30.18 -20.70 3.91
CA ALA A 605 29.63 -20.99 5.23
C ALA A 605 30.72 -21.27 6.28
N PHE A 606 31.68 -22.14 5.96
CA PHE A 606 32.77 -22.49 6.87
C PHE A 606 33.69 -21.30 7.14
N LYS A 607 34.00 -20.50 6.11
CA LYS A 607 34.79 -19.28 6.28
C LYS A 607 34.10 -18.28 7.22
N ALA A 608 32.80 -18.06 7.04
CA ALA A 608 32.03 -17.15 7.90
C ALA A 608 32.00 -17.65 9.35
N LEU A 609 31.72 -18.94 9.58
CA LEU A 609 31.68 -19.53 10.94
C LEU A 609 33.07 -19.55 11.63
N GLN A 610 34.14 -19.56 10.84
CA GLN A 610 35.50 -19.46 11.35
C GLN A 610 35.85 -18.06 11.87
N GLU A 611 35.21 -17.00 11.36
CA GLU A 611 35.48 -15.63 11.75
C GLU A 611 35.15 -15.40 13.24
N GLN A 612 36.20 -15.11 14.02
CA GLN A 612 36.09 -14.50 15.34
C GLN A 612 36.44 -13.02 15.14
N ASN A 613 35.51 -12.11 15.44
CA ASN A 613 35.88 -10.71 15.61
C ASN A 613 36.93 -10.65 16.72
N ARG A 614 38.19 -10.40 16.34
CA ARG A 614 39.39 -10.48 17.19
C ARG A 614 39.42 -9.39 18.26
N TYR A 615 38.54 -9.45 19.25
CA TYR A 615 38.66 -8.64 20.47
C TYR A 615 39.06 -9.42 21.71
N ILE A 616 39.28 -10.74 21.60
CA ILE A 616 39.79 -11.57 22.70
C ILE A 616 41.22 -12.02 22.39
N ARG A 617 42.16 -11.07 22.38
CA ARG A 617 43.59 -11.38 22.60
C ARG A 617 44.37 -10.17 23.14
N ALA A 618 43.82 -9.53 24.17
CA ALA A 618 44.54 -8.51 24.95
C ALA A 618 44.49 -8.79 26.47
N GLU A 619 44.23 -10.02 26.91
CA GLU A 619 44.16 -10.38 28.33
C GLU A 619 45.33 -11.29 28.75
N LYS A 620 46.55 -10.94 28.34
CA LYS A 620 47.77 -11.53 28.93
C LYS A 620 48.77 -10.52 29.49
N THR A 621 48.45 -9.23 29.50
CA THR A 621 49.32 -8.21 30.12
C THR A 621 48.48 -7.06 30.67
N ALA A 622 47.73 -7.30 31.74
CA ALA A 622 47.21 -6.24 32.59
C ALA A 622 46.82 -6.85 33.96
N ASP A 623 47.81 -7.01 34.82
CA ASP A 623 47.58 -7.06 36.26
C ASP A 623 47.06 -5.67 36.67
N THR A 624 45.76 -5.55 36.95
CA THR A 624 45.21 -4.63 37.96
C THR A 624 43.70 -4.86 38.10
N SER A 625 43.30 -5.26 39.30
CA SER A 625 41.94 -5.63 39.67
C SER A 625 41.11 -4.40 40.02
N GLU A 626 40.56 -3.68 39.04
CA GLU A 626 39.41 -2.79 39.31
C GLU A 626 38.58 -2.38 38.07
N HIS A 627 38.88 -2.89 36.88
CA HIS A 627 38.10 -2.61 35.65
C HIS A 627 37.48 -3.86 35.00
N ARG A 628 37.14 -4.87 35.80
CA ARG A 628 36.44 -6.07 35.30
C ARG A 628 34.95 -5.87 35.07
N SER A 629 34.29 -4.93 35.75
CA SER A 629 32.82 -4.83 35.72
C SER A 629 32.26 -3.96 34.59
N GLN A 630 33.05 -3.08 33.98
CA GLN A 630 32.60 -2.24 32.84
C GLN A 630 33.05 -2.78 31.47
N LEU A 631 34.10 -3.62 31.41
CA LEU A 631 34.54 -4.23 30.16
C LEU A 631 33.82 -5.55 29.83
N PHE A 632 33.27 -6.26 30.83
CA PHE A 632 32.58 -7.54 30.60
C PHE A 632 31.25 -7.39 29.85
N PHE A 633 30.63 -6.20 29.90
CA PHE A 633 29.42 -5.90 29.13
C PHE A 633 29.72 -5.57 27.65
N PHE A 634 31.00 -5.36 27.30
CA PHE A 634 31.42 -4.98 25.95
C PHE A 634 32.17 -6.10 25.20
N LEU A 635 32.50 -7.21 25.86
CA LEU A 635 33.43 -8.23 25.34
C LEU A 635 32.82 -9.61 25.01
N CYS A 636 31.50 -9.69 24.79
CA CYS A 636 30.84 -10.94 24.35
C CYS A 636 29.95 -10.72 23.11
N LEU A 637 30.57 -10.38 21.97
CA LEU A 637 29.92 -10.36 20.65
C LEU A 637 30.80 -11.12 19.65
N CYS A 638 30.80 -12.45 19.78
CA CYS A 638 31.12 -13.32 18.65
C CYS A 638 29.97 -13.19 17.66
N SER A 639 30.23 -12.60 16.48
CA SER A 639 29.25 -12.12 15.48
C SER A 639 28.19 -11.16 16.03
N HIS A 640 27.72 -10.22 15.19
CA HIS A 640 26.63 -9.31 15.59
C HIS A 640 25.25 -9.98 15.50
N ASP A 641 25.20 -11.26 15.11
CA ASP A 641 24.02 -12.11 15.17
C ASP A 641 24.13 -13.09 16.34
N ALA A 642 23.06 -13.26 17.12
CA ALA A 642 23.01 -14.14 18.28
C ALA A 642 23.26 -15.61 17.90
N MET A 643 24.54 -16.02 17.75
CA MET A 643 25.00 -17.25 17.11
C MET A 643 24.18 -18.50 17.46
N ASP A 644 24.13 -18.83 18.75
CA ASP A 644 23.49 -20.03 19.29
C ASP A 644 21.97 -20.05 19.06
N SER A 645 21.35 -18.87 18.99
CA SER A 645 19.92 -18.72 18.71
C SER A 645 19.54 -19.07 17.26
N PHE A 646 20.51 -19.17 16.35
CA PHE A 646 20.26 -19.50 14.94
C PHE A 646 20.51 -20.97 14.56
N TYR A 647 21.04 -21.81 15.46
CA TYR A 647 21.34 -23.22 15.14
C TYR A 647 20.09 -24.04 14.82
N ASP A 648 18.93 -23.68 15.40
CA ASP A 648 17.64 -24.33 15.11
C ASP A 648 17.16 -24.11 13.66
N TYR A 649 17.75 -23.14 12.93
CA TYR A 649 17.45 -22.88 11.53
C TYR A 649 18.37 -23.62 10.55
N ILE A 650 19.38 -24.34 11.04
CA ILE A 650 20.29 -25.14 10.21
C ILE A 650 19.68 -26.54 10.07
N TRP A 651 19.53 -27.00 8.83
CA TRP A 651 19.08 -28.37 8.51
C TRP A 651 20.18 -29.20 7.83
N ASP A 652 21.24 -28.56 7.37
CA ASP A 652 22.41 -29.24 6.81
C ASP A 652 23.31 -29.78 7.93
N ILE A 653 23.48 -31.10 7.97
CA ILE A 653 24.26 -31.78 9.01
C ILE A 653 25.74 -31.44 8.90
N THR A 654 26.26 -31.26 7.69
CA THR A 654 27.68 -30.94 7.46
C THR A 654 28.04 -29.60 8.12
N ILE A 655 27.13 -28.61 8.05
CA ILE A 655 27.30 -27.32 8.72
C ILE A 655 27.28 -27.50 10.25
N LEU A 656 26.35 -28.29 10.78
CA LEU A 656 26.26 -28.56 12.22
C LEU A 656 27.47 -29.35 12.77
N GLU A 657 27.98 -30.31 12.01
CA GLU A 657 29.22 -31.05 12.34
C GLU A 657 30.42 -30.10 12.38
N TYR A 658 30.53 -29.22 11.39
CA TYR A 658 31.58 -28.21 11.36
C TYR A 658 31.50 -27.23 12.54
N LEU A 659 30.29 -26.78 12.91
CA LEU A 659 30.06 -25.99 14.12
C LEU A 659 30.52 -26.73 15.38
N THR A 660 30.14 -28.00 15.51
CA THR A 660 30.54 -28.84 16.66
C THR A 660 32.06 -28.97 16.77
N HIS A 661 32.73 -29.19 15.64
CA HIS A 661 34.20 -29.25 15.56
C HIS A 661 34.85 -27.91 15.93
N ILE A 662 34.32 -26.78 15.43
CA ILE A 662 34.80 -25.44 15.77
C ILE A 662 34.66 -25.16 17.27
N HIS A 663 33.49 -25.41 17.85
CA HIS A 663 33.26 -25.16 19.28
C HIS A 663 34.13 -26.05 20.15
N HIS A 664 34.36 -27.30 19.75
CA HIS A 664 35.29 -28.19 20.43
C HIS A 664 36.73 -27.63 20.40
N LYS A 665 37.20 -27.19 19.23
CA LYS A 665 38.53 -26.58 19.06
C LYS A 665 38.70 -25.29 19.86
N ARG A 666 37.61 -24.53 20.04
CA ARG A 666 37.59 -23.26 20.79
C ARG A 666 37.35 -23.42 22.30
N GLY A 667 37.01 -24.63 22.77
CA GLY A 667 36.68 -24.87 24.19
C GLY A 667 35.28 -24.38 24.60
N GLU A 668 34.40 -24.08 23.64
CA GLU A 668 33.05 -23.55 23.86
C GLU A 668 32.06 -24.71 24.11
N THR A 669 32.08 -25.29 25.31
CA THR A 669 31.35 -26.51 25.65
C THR A 669 29.83 -26.37 25.59
N GLU A 670 29.28 -25.23 26.02
CA GLU A 670 27.82 -24.97 26.00
C GLU A 670 27.29 -24.91 24.57
N LYS A 671 27.92 -24.12 23.69
CA LYS A 671 27.54 -24.02 22.27
C LYS A 671 27.70 -25.35 21.54
N ARG A 672 28.75 -26.12 21.87
CA ARG A 672 28.93 -27.48 21.36
C ARG A 672 27.76 -28.39 21.74
N GLN A 673 27.29 -28.35 22.99
CA GLN A 673 26.14 -29.15 23.42
C GLN A 673 24.86 -28.76 22.68
N ILE A 674 24.64 -27.46 22.43
CA ILE A 674 23.50 -26.98 21.64
C ILE A 674 23.58 -27.49 20.19
N ALA A 675 24.75 -27.39 19.54
CA ALA A 675 24.95 -27.91 18.19
C ALA A 675 24.75 -29.44 18.12
N MET A 676 25.27 -30.21 19.09
CA MET A 676 25.03 -31.66 19.17
C MET A 676 23.55 -32.00 19.37
N LYS A 677 22.83 -31.20 20.17
CA LYS A 677 21.38 -31.37 20.35
C LYS A 677 20.62 -31.08 19.05
N ALA A 678 21.06 -30.11 18.25
CA ALA A 678 20.46 -29.83 16.95
C ALA A 678 20.68 -30.99 15.96
N ILE A 679 21.89 -31.58 15.92
CA ILE A 679 22.18 -32.78 15.12
C ILE A 679 21.30 -33.97 15.54
N GLY A 680 21.08 -34.14 16.84
CA GLY A 680 20.26 -35.22 17.40
C GLY A 680 18.75 -35.11 17.14
N GLN A 681 18.27 -34.10 16.41
CA GLN A 681 16.85 -33.94 16.09
C GLN A 681 16.40 -35.01 15.09
N THR A 682 15.30 -35.70 15.40
CA THR A 682 14.74 -36.77 14.54
C THR A 682 14.34 -36.28 13.14
N GLU A 683 13.96 -35.01 13.02
CA GLU A 683 13.60 -34.37 11.75
C GLU A 683 14.78 -34.29 10.76
N LEU A 684 16.03 -34.28 11.25
CA LEU A 684 17.25 -34.08 10.45
C LEU A 684 17.99 -35.38 10.13
N ASN A 685 17.44 -36.55 10.49
CA ASN A 685 18.10 -37.82 10.20
C ASN A 685 18.24 -38.04 8.69
N THR A 686 19.46 -38.19 8.17
CA THR A 686 19.75 -38.45 6.75
C THR A 686 19.06 -39.68 6.19
N SER A 687 18.67 -40.62 7.05
CA SER A 687 17.95 -41.84 6.68
C SER A 687 16.44 -41.63 6.50
N ASN A 688 15.93 -40.43 6.79
CA ASN A 688 14.53 -40.10 6.54
C ASN A 688 14.21 -40.05 5.04
N PRO A 689 12.96 -40.33 4.63
CA PRO A 689 12.53 -40.10 3.26
C PRO A 689 12.63 -38.62 2.90
N GLU A 690 12.88 -38.34 1.61
CA GLU A 690 13.16 -36.97 1.12
C GLU A 690 12.04 -35.98 1.45
N GLU A 691 10.77 -36.42 1.44
CA GLU A 691 9.62 -35.58 1.79
C GLU A 691 9.71 -35.00 3.21
N VAL A 692 10.20 -35.79 4.17
CA VAL A 692 10.35 -35.36 5.57
C VAL A 692 11.48 -34.34 5.68
N LEU A 693 12.59 -34.57 4.98
CA LEU A 693 13.73 -33.66 4.93
C LEU A 693 13.37 -32.33 4.26
N GLN A 694 12.65 -32.37 3.15
CA GLN A 694 12.16 -31.19 2.44
C GLN A 694 11.19 -30.38 3.30
N LEU A 695 10.26 -31.03 4.00
CA LEU A 695 9.33 -30.36 4.92
C LEU A 695 10.06 -29.71 6.11
N ALA A 696 11.02 -30.44 6.69
CA ALA A 696 11.86 -29.95 7.78
C ALA A 696 12.69 -28.72 7.36
N ALA A 697 13.26 -28.75 6.15
CA ALA A 697 13.98 -27.62 5.57
C ALA A 697 13.04 -26.44 5.29
N GLN A 698 11.88 -26.66 4.67
CA GLN A 698 10.90 -25.61 4.37
C GLN A 698 10.40 -24.90 5.65
N LYS A 699 10.11 -25.67 6.71
CA LYS A 699 9.71 -25.13 8.02
C LYS A 699 10.81 -24.24 8.62
N ARG A 700 12.08 -24.66 8.54
CA ARG A 700 13.24 -23.88 9.01
C ARG A 700 13.47 -22.64 8.15
N LYS A 701 13.41 -22.76 6.82
CA LYS A 701 13.47 -21.63 5.87
C LYS A 701 12.44 -20.55 6.20
N LYS A 702 11.18 -20.96 6.38
CA LYS A 702 10.08 -20.05 6.78
C LYS A 702 10.39 -19.32 8.08
N ARG A 703 10.73 -20.06 9.14
CA ARG A 703 10.98 -19.45 10.46
C ARG A 703 12.17 -18.49 10.41
N PHE A 704 13.25 -18.87 9.71
CA PHE A 704 14.43 -18.02 9.55
C PHE A 704 14.11 -16.73 8.79
N LEU A 705 13.42 -16.81 7.64
CA LEU A 705 13.04 -15.62 6.87
C LEU A 705 12.09 -14.71 7.65
N GLN A 706 11.15 -15.27 8.43
CA GLN A 706 10.28 -14.48 9.31
C GLN A 706 11.05 -13.82 10.47
N ALA A 707 12.05 -14.49 11.02
CA ALA A 707 12.92 -13.92 12.04
C ALA A 707 13.79 -12.78 11.46
N MET A 708 14.36 -12.98 10.27
CA MET A 708 15.10 -11.94 9.55
C MET A 708 14.19 -10.76 9.20
N ALA A 709 12.97 -11.01 8.73
CA ALA A 709 12.01 -9.95 8.45
C ALA A 709 11.74 -9.10 9.69
N LYS A 710 11.42 -9.71 10.84
CA LYS A 710 11.22 -8.97 12.10
C LYS A 710 12.46 -8.22 12.61
N LEU A 711 13.66 -8.66 12.22
CA LEU A 711 14.92 -8.02 12.63
C LEU A 711 15.22 -6.76 11.82
N TYR A 712 14.89 -6.77 10.52
CA TYR A 712 15.28 -5.72 9.58
C TYR A 712 14.10 -4.84 9.11
N PHE A 713 12.86 -5.29 9.27
CA PHE A 713 11.63 -4.70 8.73
C PHE A 713 10.51 -4.62 9.77
#